data_AF-A0A7W0ELK1-F1
#
_entry.id   AF-A0A7W0ELK1-F1
#
_cell.length_a   1.000
_cell.length_b   1.000
_cell.length_c   1.000
_cell.angle_alpha   90.00
_cell.angle_beta   90.00
_cell.angle_gamma   90.00
#
_symmetry.space_group_name_H-M   'P 1'
#
loop_
_entity.id
_entity.type
_entity.pdbx_description
1 polymer ?
#
loop_
_entity_poly.entity_id
_entity_poly.type
_entity_poly.pdbx_seq_one_letter_code
_entity_poly.pdbx_strand_id
1 'polypeptide(L)'
;MTLRINTNVSALMSHKNMIKNDNSLSASLEKLSSGLRINKAADDASGMAIADSLKSQALGLGQAIRNANDGISMVQTADGALEESINIVNTIKTKSIQAAQDGQTTESRKAIQADVNKLMEELDAIAKTTAFNGQKLLSGQFTDKKFQVGAYSGETVGVSIGSTEAGKIGHLSTGLLKTDSSSGGEVRLSIFSNIQNAEIGLQSVNLAYDNSRENSMGALASAINKVADLTGVTAQVNVAVKSTNAVAAGSTGTDFSINGVTIGAMTVKANDSDGSLANAINSKTSLHGISASVNESGNLTLTSTDGRAIKVGGDTGTTLVGSNLSTFGEIKLFQTGANEIKISDSADNVSLNLTAAFDVKGSFTTSVDSTLTKNSTIASASVIKAGSTFGFDLSATNFKSLTTTLDSTLLAGSVLGSNGNIIKSGTVFGGKAALTANVTSTSDNLLKTGSIIESGSVLTAGTVVTTEFKQGGNTYSVGSTLASDVTVSSAGITLTSDLLAKSGSILSAVGSTIAGGSYIGGDVTVSGSMTLTNSMTLKAGSVITNKSGASILAGSTIGGDVTVSGGTQTMTRDMVIKAGSVIDGGATSLAKGSTIGGSVTLSTSDVTIAGDMSIAAGSMLAEGSVLKAGTVLTNDIWVTGGATLKAGTVLNGDAITSGSNYLNSGMTLKANSVLNSGSILSATATSSSGATATTALSDVQKFKMSDIDLTTQEGAQVAISIADSALKNLDKIRSDLGSVQNQLTSTISNLSVTRVNVTAAESSIRDVDFAEESSNFSKMQILVQASSFAMAQSNASGKSVLSLLQG
;
A
#
# COMPACT_ATOMS: atom_id res chain seq x y z
N MET A 1 -44.96 -83.87 -62.41
CA MET A 1 -45.07 -83.88 -60.94
C MET A 1 -44.94 -85.32 -60.46
N THR A 2 -44.08 -85.62 -59.49
CA THR A 2 -43.97 -86.98 -58.92
C THR A 2 -44.94 -87.13 -57.76
N LEU A 3 -46.03 -87.88 -57.92
CA LEU A 3 -46.94 -88.18 -56.81
C LEU A 3 -46.29 -89.21 -55.86
N ARG A 4 -45.98 -88.79 -54.63
CA ARG A 4 -45.61 -89.70 -53.53
C ARG A 4 -46.81 -89.82 -52.58
N ILE A 5 -47.27 -91.04 -52.33
CA ILE A 5 -48.56 -91.29 -51.65
C ILE A 5 -48.43 -91.25 -50.12
N ASN A 6 -47.30 -91.72 -49.56
CA ASN A 6 -47.10 -91.82 -48.11
C ASN A 6 -46.78 -90.47 -47.41
N THR A 7 -46.51 -89.40 -48.17
CA THR A 7 -46.20 -88.07 -47.61
C THR A 7 -46.85 -86.99 -48.45
N ASN A 8 -47.94 -86.42 -47.94
CA ASN A 8 -48.68 -85.35 -48.62
C ASN A 8 -47.93 -84.01 -48.48
N VAL A 9 -46.94 -83.80 -49.34
CA VAL A 9 -46.09 -82.59 -49.35
C VAL A 9 -46.93 -81.30 -49.49
N SER A 10 -48.03 -81.34 -50.25
CA SER A 10 -48.93 -80.21 -50.41
C SER A 10 -49.64 -79.84 -49.09
N ALA A 11 -50.14 -80.81 -48.33
CA ALA A 11 -50.74 -80.55 -47.02
C ALA A 11 -49.70 -80.08 -45.99
N LEU A 12 -48.48 -80.65 -46.01
CA LEU A 12 -47.35 -80.20 -45.18
C LEU A 12 -46.93 -78.75 -45.49
N MET A 13 -46.92 -78.35 -46.77
CA MET A 13 -46.65 -76.97 -47.17
C MET A 13 -47.77 -76.02 -46.73
N SER A 14 -49.03 -76.40 -46.92
CA SER A 14 -50.19 -75.64 -46.42
C SER A 14 -50.16 -75.48 -44.90
N HIS A 15 -49.84 -76.53 -44.14
CA HIS A 15 -49.71 -76.49 -42.68
C HIS A 15 -48.54 -75.61 -42.23
N LYS A 16 -47.37 -75.68 -42.90
CA LYS A 16 -46.22 -74.79 -42.66
C LYS A 16 -46.60 -73.32 -42.89
N ASN A 17 -47.35 -73.03 -43.96
CA ASN A 17 -47.83 -71.69 -44.26
C ASN A 17 -48.90 -71.23 -43.24
N MET A 18 -49.79 -72.12 -42.80
CA MET A 18 -50.77 -71.84 -41.76
C MET A 18 -50.08 -71.44 -40.44
N ILE A 19 -49.11 -72.21 -39.95
CA ILE A 19 -48.33 -71.87 -38.74
C ILE A 19 -47.62 -70.51 -38.91
N LYS A 20 -47.05 -70.24 -40.09
CA LYS A 20 -46.40 -68.94 -40.36
C LYS A 20 -47.41 -67.78 -40.27
N ASN A 21 -48.60 -67.95 -40.83
CA ASN A 21 -49.66 -66.94 -40.79
C ASN A 21 -50.25 -66.78 -39.38
N ASP A 22 -50.38 -67.87 -38.61
CA ASP A 22 -50.91 -67.90 -37.24
C ASP A 22 -49.96 -67.21 -36.24
N ASN A 23 -48.65 -67.47 -36.36
CA ASN A 23 -47.62 -66.73 -35.63
C ASN A 23 -47.63 -65.23 -35.98
N SER A 24 -47.88 -64.89 -37.27
CA SER A 24 -47.94 -63.50 -37.72
C SER A 24 -49.21 -62.79 -37.23
N LEU A 25 -50.35 -63.48 -37.24
CA LEU A 25 -51.63 -63.00 -36.68
C LEU A 25 -51.51 -62.72 -35.19
N SER A 26 -50.87 -63.63 -34.45
CA SER A 26 -50.60 -63.49 -33.02
C SER A 26 -49.68 -62.30 -32.73
N ALA A 27 -48.63 -62.08 -33.54
CA ALA A 27 -47.75 -60.92 -33.43
C ALA A 27 -48.47 -59.59 -33.72
N SER A 28 -49.33 -59.53 -34.75
CA SER A 28 -50.16 -58.34 -35.02
C SER A 28 -51.14 -58.06 -33.88
N LEU A 29 -51.75 -59.10 -33.28
CA LEU A 29 -52.62 -58.96 -32.11
C LEU A 29 -51.86 -58.46 -30.88
N GLU A 30 -50.63 -58.95 -30.66
CA GLU A 30 -49.75 -58.51 -29.56
C GLU A 30 -49.43 -57.00 -29.67
N LYS A 31 -49.14 -56.51 -30.88
CA LYS A 31 -48.88 -55.08 -31.16
C LYS A 31 -50.13 -54.21 -31.05
N LEU A 32 -51.28 -54.66 -31.58
CA LEU A 32 -52.55 -53.95 -31.45
C LEU A 32 -53.02 -53.87 -30.00
N SER A 33 -52.75 -54.90 -29.20
CA SER A 33 -53.09 -54.95 -27.78
C SER A 33 -52.19 -54.05 -26.91
N SER A 34 -50.89 -53.98 -27.21
CA SER A 34 -49.97 -53.10 -26.47
C SER A 34 -49.94 -51.65 -26.95
N GLY A 35 -50.38 -51.40 -28.19
CA GLY A 35 -50.18 -50.13 -28.90
C GLY A 35 -48.75 -49.92 -29.40
N LEU A 36 -47.85 -50.90 -29.25
CA LEU A 36 -46.44 -50.79 -29.55
C LEU A 36 -46.04 -51.71 -30.71
N ARG A 37 -45.35 -51.17 -31.70
CA ARG A 37 -44.71 -51.89 -32.80
C ARG A 37 -43.56 -52.79 -32.34
N ILE A 38 -42.85 -52.39 -31.28
CA ILE A 38 -41.71 -53.10 -30.69
C ILE A 38 -42.08 -53.50 -29.25
N ASN A 39 -42.45 -54.76 -29.05
CA ASN A 39 -42.82 -55.30 -27.74
C ASN A 39 -41.66 -56.07 -27.08
N LYS A 40 -40.87 -56.79 -27.89
CA LYS A 40 -39.76 -57.65 -27.44
C LYS A 40 -38.50 -57.38 -28.26
N ALA A 41 -37.34 -57.63 -27.67
CA ALA A 41 -36.04 -57.42 -28.31
C ALA A 41 -35.83 -58.23 -29.61
N ALA A 42 -36.66 -59.26 -29.84
CA ALA A 42 -36.67 -60.03 -31.09
C ALA A 42 -37.39 -59.33 -32.25
N ASP A 43 -38.21 -58.30 -31.99
CA ASP A 43 -38.93 -57.55 -33.03
C ASP A 43 -37.98 -56.56 -33.74
N ASP A 44 -37.25 -55.77 -32.96
CA ASP A 44 -36.09 -54.96 -33.39
C ASP A 44 -35.22 -54.62 -32.18
N ALA A 45 -34.06 -55.28 -32.06
CA ALA A 45 -33.11 -55.05 -30.96
C ALA A 45 -32.49 -53.64 -30.99
N SER A 46 -32.35 -53.03 -32.16
CA SER A 46 -31.75 -51.71 -32.33
C SER A 46 -32.75 -50.59 -32.03
N GLY A 47 -33.97 -50.71 -32.55
CA GLY A 47 -35.08 -49.83 -32.22
C GLY A 47 -35.45 -49.89 -30.73
N MET A 48 -35.43 -51.07 -30.11
CA MET A 48 -35.66 -51.19 -28.65
C MET A 48 -34.58 -50.47 -27.84
N ALA A 49 -33.30 -50.64 -28.17
CA ALA A 49 -32.20 -49.97 -27.45
C ALA A 49 -32.26 -48.44 -27.58
N ILE A 50 -32.61 -47.91 -28.76
CA ILE A 50 -32.78 -46.47 -28.97
C ILE A 50 -34.03 -45.96 -28.22
N ALA A 51 -35.17 -46.66 -28.32
CA ALA A 51 -36.40 -46.30 -27.63
C ALA A 51 -36.21 -46.28 -26.10
N ASP A 52 -35.59 -47.30 -25.51
CA ASP A 52 -35.35 -47.33 -24.06
C ASP A 52 -34.33 -46.26 -23.60
N SER A 53 -33.38 -45.87 -24.47
CA SER A 53 -32.48 -44.71 -24.23
C SER A 53 -33.23 -43.37 -24.24
N LEU A 54 -34.07 -43.12 -25.27
CA LEU A 54 -34.91 -41.92 -25.37
C LEU A 54 -35.93 -41.85 -24.23
N LYS A 55 -36.51 -42.99 -23.84
CA LYS A 55 -37.40 -43.11 -22.68
C LYS A 55 -36.68 -42.78 -21.37
N SER A 56 -35.46 -43.28 -21.17
CA SER A 56 -34.61 -42.93 -20.02
C SER A 56 -34.34 -41.41 -19.98
N GLN A 57 -33.99 -40.83 -21.12
CA GLN A 57 -33.77 -39.38 -21.25
C GLN A 57 -35.06 -38.58 -20.97
N ALA A 58 -36.21 -38.99 -21.50
CA ALA A 58 -37.51 -38.33 -21.25
C ALA A 58 -37.92 -38.38 -19.77
N LEU A 59 -37.66 -39.50 -19.08
CA LEU A 59 -37.87 -39.64 -17.63
C LEU A 59 -36.91 -38.74 -16.84
N GLY A 60 -35.64 -38.68 -17.24
CA GLY A 60 -34.62 -37.78 -16.68
C GLY A 60 -35.01 -36.31 -16.81
N LEU A 61 -35.38 -35.87 -18.03
CA LEU A 61 -35.94 -34.54 -18.30
C LEU A 61 -37.22 -34.27 -17.47
N GLY A 62 -38.07 -35.28 -17.31
CA GLY A 62 -39.26 -35.21 -16.45
C GLY A 62 -38.94 -34.94 -14.98
N GLN A 63 -37.88 -35.55 -14.44
CA GLN A 63 -37.41 -35.27 -13.08
C GLN A 63 -36.67 -33.92 -13.00
N ALA A 64 -35.86 -33.57 -14.00
CA ALA A 64 -35.17 -32.28 -14.09
C ALA A 64 -36.15 -31.10 -14.05
N ILE A 65 -37.28 -31.20 -14.76
CA ILE A 65 -38.37 -30.20 -14.71
C ILE A 65 -38.94 -30.10 -13.28
N ARG A 66 -39.15 -31.22 -12.56
CA ARG A 66 -39.60 -31.19 -11.15
C ARG A 66 -38.58 -30.50 -10.25
N ASN A 67 -37.31 -30.92 -10.31
CA ASN A 67 -36.22 -30.32 -9.55
C ASN A 67 -36.10 -28.80 -9.79
N ALA A 68 -36.32 -28.34 -11.02
CA ALA A 68 -36.30 -26.92 -11.37
C ALA A 68 -37.51 -26.15 -10.79
N ASN A 69 -38.71 -26.76 -10.76
CA ASN A 69 -39.88 -26.19 -10.09
C ASN A 69 -39.71 -26.13 -8.56
N ASP A 70 -39.08 -27.14 -7.95
CA ASP A 70 -38.71 -27.12 -6.54
C ASP A 70 -37.71 -25.98 -6.25
N GLY A 71 -36.75 -25.76 -7.16
CA GLY A 71 -35.83 -24.63 -7.12
C GLY A 71 -36.54 -23.28 -7.20
N ILE A 72 -37.52 -23.11 -8.10
CA ILE A 72 -38.33 -21.88 -8.18
C ILE A 72 -39.13 -21.67 -6.89
N SER A 73 -39.78 -22.72 -6.37
CA SER A 73 -40.57 -22.62 -5.12
C SER A 73 -39.71 -22.23 -3.92
N MET A 74 -38.47 -22.75 -3.86
CA MET A 74 -37.50 -22.38 -2.84
C MET A 74 -37.02 -20.93 -2.98
N VAL A 75 -36.71 -20.49 -4.21
CA VAL A 75 -36.32 -19.10 -4.50
C VAL A 75 -37.44 -18.12 -4.16
N GLN A 76 -38.70 -18.45 -4.49
CA GLN A 76 -39.88 -17.65 -4.11
C GLN A 76 -40.09 -17.60 -2.60
N THR A 77 -39.81 -18.69 -1.88
CA THR A 77 -39.85 -18.71 -0.41
C THR A 77 -38.78 -17.78 0.19
N ALA A 78 -37.59 -17.72 -0.41
CA ALA A 78 -36.54 -16.78 -0.01
C ALA A 78 -36.88 -15.32 -0.37
N ASP A 79 -37.43 -15.06 -1.57
CA ASP A 79 -37.82 -13.72 -2.03
C ASP A 79 -38.93 -13.11 -1.15
N GLY A 80 -39.97 -13.87 -0.80
CA GLY A 80 -41.03 -13.38 0.10
C GLY A 80 -40.53 -13.05 1.52
N ALA A 81 -39.56 -13.80 2.04
CA ALA A 81 -38.92 -13.50 3.32
C ALA A 81 -37.91 -12.33 3.23
N LEU A 82 -37.29 -12.12 2.07
CA LEU A 82 -36.45 -10.96 1.77
C LEU A 82 -37.28 -9.68 1.64
N GLU A 83 -38.48 -9.75 1.07
CA GLU A 83 -39.40 -8.61 0.99
C GLU A 83 -39.78 -8.10 2.37
N GLU A 84 -40.08 -9.01 3.32
CA GLU A 84 -40.33 -8.59 4.71
C GLU A 84 -39.06 -8.06 5.40
N SER A 85 -37.90 -8.65 5.12
CA SER A 85 -36.61 -8.13 5.59
C SER A 85 -36.36 -6.69 5.09
N ILE A 86 -36.73 -6.38 3.84
CA ILE A 86 -36.66 -5.04 3.24
C ILE A 86 -37.66 -4.09 3.90
N ASN A 87 -38.90 -4.52 4.18
CA ASN A 87 -39.91 -3.72 4.89
C ASN A 87 -39.45 -3.33 6.30
N ILE A 88 -38.84 -4.26 7.02
CA ILE A 88 -38.26 -4.03 8.35
C ILE A 88 -37.11 -3.02 8.29
N VAL A 89 -36.17 -3.18 7.35
CA VAL A 89 -35.05 -2.23 7.20
C VAL A 89 -35.55 -0.83 6.79
N ASN A 90 -36.56 -0.72 5.92
CA ASN A 90 -37.21 0.56 5.60
C ASN A 90 -37.89 1.20 6.83
N THR A 91 -38.47 0.39 7.72
CA THR A 91 -39.06 0.85 8.98
C THR A 91 -37.97 1.33 9.95
N ILE A 92 -36.85 0.61 10.05
CA ILE A 92 -35.68 1.03 10.84
C ILE A 92 -35.13 2.35 10.29
N LYS A 93 -34.94 2.49 8.98
CA LYS A 93 -34.53 3.75 8.34
C LYS A 93 -35.46 4.90 8.69
N THR A 94 -36.78 4.68 8.65
CA THR A 94 -37.79 5.68 9.00
C THR A 94 -37.70 6.09 10.48
N LYS A 95 -37.49 5.14 11.39
CA LYS A 95 -37.21 5.42 12.82
C LYS A 95 -35.88 6.14 13.03
N SER A 96 -34.84 5.83 12.26
CA SER A 96 -33.56 6.56 12.29
C SER A 96 -33.72 8.02 11.83
N ILE A 97 -34.51 8.27 10.77
CA ILE A 97 -34.88 9.63 10.33
C ILE A 97 -35.65 10.37 11.44
N GLN A 98 -36.59 9.71 12.10
CA GLN A 98 -37.33 10.28 13.24
C GLN A 98 -36.39 10.64 14.40
N ALA A 99 -35.45 9.77 14.77
CA ALA A 99 -34.48 9.99 15.85
C ALA A 99 -33.44 11.08 15.53
N ALA A 100 -33.11 11.27 14.25
CA ALA A 100 -32.19 12.31 13.78
C ALA A 100 -32.79 13.74 13.83
N GLN A 101 -34.10 13.87 14.03
CA GLN A 101 -34.74 15.17 14.19
C GLN A 101 -34.35 15.83 15.53
N ASP A 102 -33.98 17.11 15.47
CA ASP A 102 -33.49 17.86 16.63
C ASP A 102 -34.54 18.07 17.75
N GLY A 103 -35.83 18.03 17.39
CA GLY A 103 -36.95 18.06 18.35
C GLY A 103 -37.10 16.78 19.19
N GLN A 104 -36.26 15.75 19.01
CA GLN A 104 -36.25 14.55 19.84
C GLN A 104 -35.33 14.72 21.05
N THR A 105 -35.84 14.36 22.23
CA THR A 105 -35.08 14.29 23.47
C THR A 105 -34.27 12.98 23.55
N THR A 106 -33.27 12.93 24.44
CA THR A 106 -32.51 11.70 24.71
C THR A 106 -33.42 10.54 25.16
N GLU A 107 -34.49 10.79 25.91
CA GLU A 107 -35.42 9.75 26.34
C GLU A 107 -36.33 9.25 25.22
N SER A 108 -36.81 10.14 24.34
CA SER A 108 -37.59 9.70 23.16
C SER A 108 -36.72 8.94 22.15
N ARG A 109 -35.44 9.32 21.98
CA ARG A 109 -34.47 8.54 21.20
C ARG A 109 -34.22 7.14 21.77
N LYS A 110 -34.11 6.98 23.10
CA LYS A 110 -34.02 5.65 23.75
C LYS A 110 -35.26 4.78 23.47
N ALA A 111 -36.46 5.37 23.48
CA ALA A 111 -37.68 4.64 23.14
C ALA A 111 -37.67 4.18 21.66
N ILE A 112 -37.25 5.05 20.74
CA ILE A 112 -37.10 4.70 19.31
C ILE A 112 -36.03 3.61 19.12
N GLN A 113 -34.92 3.64 19.89
CA GLN A 113 -33.91 2.58 19.88
C GLN A 113 -34.49 1.24 20.35
N ALA A 114 -35.35 1.23 21.38
CA ALA A 114 -35.98 0.01 21.86
C ALA A 114 -36.87 -0.65 20.78
N ASP A 115 -37.62 0.16 20.02
CA ASP A 115 -38.37 -0.32 18.85
C ASP A 115 -37.43 -0.87 17.76
N VAL A 116 -36.34 -0.17 17.45
CA VAL A 116 -35.37 -0.61 16.44
C VAL A 116 -34.66 -1.91 16.85
N ASN A 117 -34.34 -2.08 18.14
CA ASN A 117 -33.82 -3.35 18.66
C ASN A 117 -34.81 -4.51 18.41
N LYS A 118 -36.12 -4.28 18.57
CA LYS A 118 -37.15 -5.30 18.28
C LYS A 118 -37.27 -5.60 16.79
N LEU A 119 -37.21 -4.59 15.94
CA LEU A 119 -37.16 -4.77 14.48
C LEU A 119 -35.89 -5.53 14.03
N MET A 120 -34.73 -5.30 14.68
CA MET A 120 -33.52 -6.09 14.42
C MET A 120 -33.64 -7.54 14.91
N GLU A 121 -34.26 -7.80 16.06
CA GLU A 121 -34.57 -9.16 16.53
C GLU A 121 -35.49 -9.90 15.54
N GLU A 122 -36.48 -9.22 14.97
CA GLU A 122 -37.40 -9.76 13.98
C GLU A 122 -36.71 -10.06 12.63
N LEU A 123 -35.87 -9.15 12.15
CA LEU A 123 -35.01 -9.34 10.97
C LEU A 123 -34.11 -10.57 11.11
N ASP A 124 -33.46 -10.72 12.27
CA ASP A 124 -32.65 -11.90 12.61
C ASP A 124 -33.51 -13.17 12.73
N ALA A 125 -34.74 -13.06 13.26
CA ALA A 125 -35.67 -14.18 13.34
C ALA A 125 -36.09 -14.66 11.95
N ILE A 126 -36.41 -13.77 11.01
CA ILE A 126 -36.72 -14.13 9.62
C ILE A 126 -35.52 -14.82 8.96
N ALA A 127 -34.32 -14.26 9.12
CA ALA A 127 -33.07 -14.84 8.58
C ALA A 127 -32.83 -16.28 9.09
N LYS A 128 -33.06 -16.51 10.39
CA LYS A 128 -32.77 -17.78 11.09
C LYS A 128 -33.93 -18.78 11.06
N THR A 129 -35.17 -18.35 10.80
CA THR A 129 -36.34 -19.25 10.74
C THR A 129 -36.60 -19.74 9.32
N THR A 130 -36.51 -18.87 8.31
CA THR A 130 -36.80 -19.16 6.90
C THR A 130 -36.07 -20.40 6.39
N ALA A 131 -36.83 -21.44 6.06
CA ALA A 131 -36.32 -22.73 5.64
C ALA A 131 -37.20 -23.40 4.60
N PHE A 132 -36.59 -24.13 3.67
CA PHE A 132 -37.29 -25.03 2.75
C PHE A 132 -36.78 -26.46 2.97
N ASN A 133 -37.68 -27.40 3.24
CA ASN A 133 -37.33 -28.80 3.55
C ASN A 133 -36.20 -28.94 4.59
N GLY A 134 -36.27 -28.15 5.67
CA GLY A 134 -35.27 -28.10 6.75
C GLY A 134 -33.99 -27.31 6.45
N GLN A 135 -33.71 -26.96 5.19
CA GLN A 135 -32.54 -26.17 4.82
C GLN A 135 -32.81 -24.67 5.02
N LYS A 136 -31.94 -23.99 5.77
CA LYS A 136 -32.00 -22.54 6.00
C LYS A 136 -31.55 -21.79 4.76
N LEU A 137 -32.34 -20.81 4.33
CA LEU A 137 -32.12 -20.08 3.08
C LEU A 137 -31.33 -18.78 3.29
N LEU A 138 -31.72 -17.99 4.31
CA LEU A 138 -31.28 -16.61 4.49
C LEU A 138 -30.15 -16.42 5.53
N SER A 139 -29.66 -17.49 6.15
CA SER A 139 -28.55 -17.42 7.13
C SER A 139 -27.15 -17.40 6.49
N GLY A 140 -27.05 -17.32 5.16
CA GLY A 140 -25.77 -17.36 4.43
C GLY A 140 -25.12 -18.75 4.32
N GLN A 141 -25.71 -19.79 4.91
CA GLN A 141 -25.27 -21.18 4.76
C GLN A 141 -25.72 -21.81 3.42
N PHE A 142 -26.59 -21.13 2.68
CA PHE A 142 -27.13 -21.57 1.40
C PHE A 142 -26.24 -21.13 0.23
N THR A 143 -24.97 -21.54 0.27
CA THR A 143 -23.98 -21.29 -0.80
C THR A 143 -23.80 -22.51 -1.70
N ASP A 144 -23.60 -22.23 -2.99
CA ASP A 144 -23.29 -23.16 -4.10
C ASP A 144 -24.16 -24.41 -4.15
N LYS A 145 -25.46 -24.24 -3.89
CA LYS A 145 -26.44 -25.33 -3.95
C LYS A 145 -26.80 -25.60 -5.41
N LYS A 146 -26.65 -26.85 -5.84
CA LYS A 146 -26.81 -27.25 -7.24
C LYS A 146 -28.11 -28.02 -7.43
N PHE A 147 -28.96 -27.53 -8.34
CA PHE A 147 -30.16 -28.21 -8.78
C PHE A 147 -29.84 -28.96 -10.08
N GLN A 148 -30.04 -30.27 -10.09
CA GLN A 148 -29.92 -31.09 -11.30
C GLN A 148 -31.11 -30.79 -12.21
N VAL A 149 -30.86 -30.06 -13.30
CA VAL A 149 -31.85 -29.57 -14.26
C VAL A 149 -31.61 -30.10 -15.67
N GLY A 150 -31.02 -31.29 -15.78
CA GLY A 150 -30.87 -32.02 -17.04
C GLY A 150 -30.88 -33.53 -16.85
N ALA A 151 -30.83 -34.27 -17.95
CA ALA A 151 -30.88 -35.72 -17.97
C ALA A 151 -29.50 -36.37 -17.74
N TYR A 152 -28.41 -35.63 -17.97
CA TYR A 152 -27.04 -36.11 -17.85
C TYR A 152 -26.31 -35.50 -16.64
N SER A 153 -25.28 -36.19 -16.16
CA SER A 153 -24.51 -35.77 -14.99
C SER A 153 -23.82 -34.42 -15.22
N GLY A 154 -23.95 -33.50 -14.26
CA GLY A 154 -23.33 -32.17 -14.31
C GLY A 154 -24.20 -31.07 -14.91
N GLU A 155 -25.37 -31.40 -15.47
CA GLU A 155 -26.35 -30.42 -15.96
C GLU A 155 -27.09 -29.74 -14.79
N THR A 156 -26.40 -28.81 -14.12
CA THR A 156 -26.89 -28.16 -12.89
C THR A 156 -26.96 -26.63 -12.97
N VAL A 157 -28.00 -26.05 -12.37
CA VAL A 157 -28.05 -24.62 -12.03
C VAL A 157 -27.59 -24.44 -10.58
N GLY A 158 -26.65 -23.52 -10.37
CA GLY A 158 -26.17 -23.13 -9.04
C GLY A 158 -27.01 -22.00 -8.46
N VAL A 159 -27.35 -22.10 -7.18
CA VAL A 159 -28.07 -21.09 -6.41
C VAL A 159 -27.29 -20.80 -5.13
N SER A 160 -26.97 -19.53 -4.92
CA SER A 160 -26.28 -19.02 -3.75
C SER A 160 -27.08 -17.86 -3.18
N ILE A 161 -27.42 -17.92 -1.90
CA ILE A 161 -28.21 -16.90 -1.21
C ILE A 161 -27.34 -16.30 -0.10
N GLY A 162 -27.24 -14.97 -0.09
CA GLY A 162 -26.49 -14.23 0.91
C GLY A 162 -27.13 -14.30 2.31
N SER A 163 -26.35 -13.95 3.34
CA SER A 163 -26.90 -13.79 4.68
C SER A 163 -27.71 -12.50 4.77
N THR A 164 -28.87 -12.55 5.42
CA THR A 164 -29.71 -11.37 5.75
C THR A 164 -29.71 -11.04 7.24
N GLU A 165 -28.90 -11.74 8.05
CA GLU A 165 -28.76 -11.46 9.48
C GLU A 165 -28.22 -10.05 9.71
N ALA A 166 -28.69 -9.36 10.75
CA ALA A 166 -28.28 -7.99 11.08
C ALA A 166 -26.77 -7.88 11.36
N GLY A 167 -26.13 -8.98 11.77
CA GLY A 167 -24.68 -9.07 11.92
C GLY A 167 -23.86 -9.11 10.61
N LYS A 168 -24.52 -9.26 9.45
CA LYS A 168 -23.92 -9.58 8.13
C LYS A 168 -24.37 -8.66 6.99
N ILE A 169 -25.24 -7.69 7.27
CA ILE A 169 -25.71 -6.68 6.30
C ILE A 169 -25.53 -5.26 6.85
N GLY A 170 -25.69 -4.26 5.99
CA GLY A 170 -25.56 -2.85 6.41
C GLY A 170 -24.13 -2.43 6.70
N HIS A 171 -23.15 -3.10 6.10
CA HIS A 171 -21.75 -2.76 6.28
C HIS A 171 -21.47 -1.32 5.83
N LEU A 172 -21.08 -0.47 6.78
CA LEU A 172 -20.77 0.93 6.53
C LEU A 172 -19.39 1.23 7.12
N SER A 173 -18.49 1.71 6.28
CA SER A 173 -17.21 2.25 6.71
C SER A 173 -17.29 3.77 6.79
N THR A 174 -16.77 4.38 7.85
CA THR A 174 -16.70 5.84 7.97
C THR A 174 -15.34 6.31 8.46
N GLY A 175 -14.82 7.41 7.92
CA GLY A 175 -13.60 8.06 8.39
C GLY A 175 -13.74 9.57 8.36
N LEU A 176 -13.01 10.28 9.23
CA LEU A 176 -12.95 11.74 9.23
C LEU A 176 -11.66 12.18 8.54
N LEU A 177 -11.80 12.87 7.43
CA LEU A 177 -10.72 13.49 6.69
C LEU A 177 -10.56 14.94 7.18
N LYS A 178 -9.35 15.29 7.65
CA LYS A 178 -9.03 16.63 8.17
C LYS A 178 -7.73 17.15 7.55
N THR A 179 -7.57 18.46 7.48
CA THR A 179 -6.28 19.09 7.19
C THR A 179 -5.39 19.07 8.43
N ASP A 180 -4.12 18.68 8.30
CA ASP A 180 -3.13 18.90 9.36
C ASP A 180 -2.65 20.38 9.42
N SER A 181 -2.80 21.09 8.29
CA SER A 181 -2.17 22.37 8.02
C SER A 181 -3.08 23.53 8.38
N SER A 182 -2.71 24.27 9.43
CA SER A 182 -3.44 25.45 9.93
C SER A 182 -3.44 26.67 8.98
N SER A 183 -2.76 26.58 7.84
CA SER A 183 -2.57 27.69 6.87
C SER A 183 -3.28 27.50 5.53
N GLY A 184 -3.85 26.32 5.26
CA GLY A 184 -4.42 25.99 3.95
C GLY A 184 -3.38 25.59 2.91
N GLY A 185 -3.80 25.42 1.66
CA GLY A 185 -2.96 24.93 0.55
C GLY A 185 -3.72 24.10 -0.49
N GLU A 186 -3.06 23.73 -1.59
CA GLU A 186 -3.64 22.82 -2.60
C GLU A 186 -3.72 21.39 -2.04
N VAL A 187 -4.89 20.75 -2.12
CA VAL A 187 -5.07 19.34 -1.78
C VAL A 187 -5.30 18.53 -3.05
N ARG A 188 -4.60 17.39 -3.14
CA ARG A 188 -4.66 16.48 -4.29
C ARG A 188 -4.84 15.05 -3.78
N LEU A 189 -6.06 14.54 -3.85
CA LEU A 189 -6.38 13.23 -3.28
C LEU A 189 -6.71 12.23 -4.39
N SER A 190 -6.50 10.97 -4.08
CA SER A 190 -6.91 9.85 -4.89
C SER A 190 -7.63 8.81 -4.04
N ILE A 191 -8.72 8.25 -4.57
CA ILE A 191 -9.56 7.27 -3.87
C ILE A 191 -9.40 5.92 -4.55
N PHE A 192 -9.03 4.88 -3.80
CA PHE A 192 -8.99 3.53 -4.34
C PHE A 192 -10.40 2.98 -4.55
N SER A 193 -10.82 2.83 -5.80
CA SER A 193 -12.09 2.18 -6.14
C SER A 193 -11.94 0.67 -5.99
N ASN A 194 -12.61 0.12 -4.98
CA ASN A 194 -12.77 -1.33 -4.83
C ASN A 194 -13.67 -1.96 -5.92
N ILE A 195 -14.39 -1.14 -6.71
CA ILE A 195 -15.25 -1.59 -7.82
C ILE A 195 -14.41 -1.83 -9.08
N GLN A 196 -13.48 -0.91 -9.38
CA GLN A 196 -12.60 -0.99 -10.55
C GLN A 196 -11.21 -1.57 -10.24
N ASN A 197 -10.91 -1.82 -8.96
CA ASN A 197 -9.59 -2.22 -8.46
C ASN A 197 -8.47 -1.27 -8.93
N ALA A 198 -8.76 0.03 -8.90
CA ALA A 198 -7.93 1.10 -9.46
C ALA A 198 -8.06 2.39 -8.65
N GLU A 199 -7.02 3.22 -8.69
CA GLU A 199 -6.97 4.50 -7.97
C GLU A 199 -7.53 5.64 -8.83
N ILE A 200 -8.52 6.35 -8.30
CA ILE A 200 -9.25 7.44 -8.97
C ILE A 200 -8.77 8.78 -8.41
N GLY A 201 -8.00 9.53 -9.20
CA GLY A 201 -7.57 10.89 -8.85
C GLY A 201 -8.72 11.89 -8.88
N LEU A 202 -8.81 12.74 -7.86
CA LEU A 202 -9.76 13.86 -7.81
C LEU A 202 -9.21 15.11 -8.49
N GLN A 203 -10.10 16.04 -8.84
CA GLN A 203 -9.71 17.41 -9.16
C GLN A 203 -9.10 18.07 -7.90
N SER A 204 -8.00 18.80 -8.06
CA SER A 204 -7.38 19.50 -6.94
C SER A 204 -8.23 20.66 -6.45
N VAL A 205 -8.20 20.91 -5.13
CA VAL A 205 -8.94 21.98 -4.47
C VAL A 205 -7.98 22.74 -3.57
N ASN A 206 -7.89 24.06 -3.75
CA ASN A 206 -7.05 24.92 -2.91
C ASN A 206 -7.84 25.38 -1.69
N LEU A 207 -7.36 25.11 -0.48
CA LEU A 207 -8.00 25.55 0.76
C LEU A 207 -7.45 26.89 1.20
N ALA A 208 -8.31 27.89 1.37
CA ALA A 208 -7.92 29.23 1.79
C ALA A 208 -8.89 29.85 2.80
N TYR A 209 -8.37 30.77 3.61
CA TYR A 209 -9.17 31.63 4.50
C TYR A 209 -9.57 32.93 3.78
N ASP A 210 -10.06 32.83 2.55
CA ASP A 210 -10.34 33.95 1.64
C ASP A 210 -11.84 34.25 1.47
N ASN A 211 -12.69 33.56 2.23
CA ASN A 211 -14.16 33.60 2.14
C ASN A 211 -14.72 33.10 0.79
N SER A 212 -13.98 32.32 0.00
CA SER A 212 -14.50 31.64 -1.20
C SER A 212 -15.16 30.31 -0.85
N ARG A 213 -16.22 29.95 -1.60
CA ARG A 213 -16.85 28.62 -1.50
C ARG A 213 -16.08 27.56 -2.29
N GLU A 214 -15.40 27.99 -3.35
CA GLU A 214 -14.58 27.20 -4.25
C GLU A 214 -13.30 26.73 -3.52
N ASN A 215 -12.75 27.58 -2.64
CA ASN A 215 -11.52 27.29 -1.89
C ASN A 215 -11.78 26.64 -0.50
N SER A 216 -12.71 25.67 -0.43
CA SER A 216 -13.25 25.16 0.84
C SER A 216 -13.34 23.63 0.97
N MET A 217 -13.51 23.13 2.21
CA MET A 217 -13.84 21.72 2.46
C MET A 217 -15.16 21.32 1.78
N GLY A 218 -16.11 22.23 1.62
CA GLY A 218 -17.35 21.97 0.85
C GLY A 218 -17.09 21.69 -0.63
N ALA A 219 -16.13 22.37 -1.25
CA ALA A 219 -15.70 22.08 -2.62
C ALA A 219 -14.99 20.72 -2.73
N LEU A 220 -14.14 20.38 -1.77
CA LEU A 220 -13.49 19.06 -1.71
C LEU A 220 -14.50 17.92 -1.50
N ALA A 221 -15.45 18.05 -0.58
CA ALA A 221 -16.53 17.08 -0.41
C ALA A 221 -17.38 16.93 -1.69
N SER A 222 -17.61 18.03 -2.41
CA SER A 222 -18.29 17.99 -3.72
C SER A 222 -17.48 17.25 -4.78
N ALA A 223 -16.15 17.39 -4.80
CA ALA A 223 -15.26 16.67 -5.71
C ALA A 223 -15.27 15.15 -5.42
N ILE A 224 -15.30 14.74 -4.14
CA ILE A 224 -15.45 13.33 -3.73
C ILE A 224 -16.82 12.78 -4.18
N ASN A 225 -17.91 13.48 -3.86
CA ASN A 225 -19.26 13.05 -4.23
C ASN A 225 -19.46 12.93 -5.75
N LYS A 226 -18.77 13.74 -6.56
CA LYS A 226 -18.82 13.67 -8.03
C LYS A 226 -18.28 12.36 -8.61
N VAL A 227 -17.45 11.62 -7.86
CA VAL A 227 -16.95 10.29 -8.27
C VAL A 227 -17.54 9.13 -7.44
N ALA A 228 -18.53 9.41 -6.58
CA ALA A 228 -19.12 8.42 -5.67
C ALA A 228 -19.67 7.16 -6.38
N ASP A 229 -20.23 7.31 -7.58
CA ASP A 229 -20.70 6.18 -8.40
C ASP A 229 -19.57 5.23 -8.82
N LEU A 230 -18.35 5.74 -8.96
CA LEU A 230 -17.16 4.99 -9.38
C LEU A 230 -16.35 4.45 -8.20
N THR A 231 -16.37 5.12 -7.04
CA THR A 231 -15.57 4.78 -5.86
C THR A 231 -16.37 4.04 -4.78
N GLY A 232 -17.67 4.27 -4.69
CA GLY A 232 -18.53 3.85 -3.58
C GLY A 232 -18.39 4.71 -2.32
N VAL A 233 -17.69 5.85 -2.40
CA VAL A 233 -17.41 6.76 -1.28
C VAL A 233 -18.18 8.07 -1.44
N THR A 234 -19.00 8.43 -0.45
CA THR A 234 -19.64 9.74 -0.34
C THR A 234 -19.02 10.55 0.80
N ALA A 235 -19.22 11.87 0.75
CA ALA A 235 -18.60 12.85 1.64
C ALA A 235 -19.62 13.86 2.17
N GLN A 236 -19.65 14.06 3.48
CA GLN A 236 -20.39 15.13 4.15
C GLN A 236 -19.40 16.09 4.80
N VAL A 237 -19.51 17.39 4.48
CA VAL A 237 -18.67 18.41 5.13
C VAL A 237 -19.29 18.83 6.47
N ASN A 238 -18.45 18.97 7.49
CA ASN A 238 -18.77 19.58 8.77
C ASN A 238 -17.74 20.68 9.05
N VAL A 239 -18.14 21.96 8.95
CA VAL A 239 -17.29 23.08 9.37
C VAL A 239 -17.94 23.78 10.55
N ALA A 240 -17.65 23.28 11.74
CA ALA A 240 -18.06 23.88 13.00
C ALA A 240 -16.87 23.97 13.96
N VAL A 241 -16.87 25.00 14.80
CA VAL A 241 -15.90 25.18 15.88
C VAL A 241 -16.59 25.75 17.11
N LYS A 242 -16.24 25.21 18.28
CA LYS A 242 -16.79 25.62 19.57
C LYS A 242 -15.67 26.21 20.44
N SER A 243 -15.94 27.30 21.14
CA SER A 243 -15.01 27.86 22.13
C SER A 243 -14.79 26.88 23.28
N THR A 244 -13.54 26.79 23.75
CA THR A 244 -13.18 25.94 24.89
C THR A 244 -13.61 26.57 26.22
N ASN A 245 -13.68 27.90 26.25
CA ASN A 245 -14.13 28.71 27.36
C ASN A 245 -15.48 29.37 27.03
N ALA A 246 -16.28 29.65 28.06
CA ALA A 246 -17.45 30.50 27.92
C ALA A 246 -17.07 31.93 27.52
N VAL A 247 -17.95 32.61 26.79
CA VAL A 247 -17.77 34.01 26.37
C VAL A 247 -17.66 34.88 27.62
N ALA A 248 -16.53 35.57 27.76
CA ALA A 248 -16.26 36.43 28.89
C ALA A 248 -16.79 37.86 28.64
N ALA A 249 -17.08 38.59 29.72
CA ALA A 249 -17.46 39.99 29.61
C ALA A 249 -16.27 40.84 29.12
N GLY A 250 -16.55 41.77 28.20
CA GLY A 250 -15.54 42.65 27.62
C GLY A 250 -16.05 43.41 26.41
N SER A 251 -15.14 43.98 25.64
CA SER A 251 -15.44 44.58 24.34
C SER A 251 -14.55 44.01 23.25
N THR A 252 -15.08 43.87 22.04
CA THR A 252 -14.29 43.58 20.83
C THR A 252 -13.66 44.84 20.26
N GLY A 253 -12.56 44.70 19.52
CA GLY A 253 -11.92 45.78 18.79
C GLY A 253 -12.67 46.18 17.52
N THR A 254 -12.29 47.32 16.94
CA THR A 254 -12.91 47.86 15.72
C THR A 254 -12.60 47.06 14.46
N ASP A 255 -11.55 46.25 14.50
CA ASP A 255 -11.06 45.36 13.44
C ASP A 255 -11.58 43.91 13.55
N PHE A 256 -12.31 43.57 14.63
CA PHE A 256 -12.93 42.26 14.83
C PHE A 256 -13.70 41.83 13.57
N SER A 257 -13.33 40.68 13.02
CA SER A 257 -13.78 40.21 11.70
C SER A 257 -13.95 38.70 11.62
N ILE A 258 -14.89 38.27 10.77
CA ILE A 258 -15.20 36.87 10.46
C ILE A 258 -15.08 36.70 8.96
N ASN A 259 -14.21 35.79 8.49
CA ASN A 259 -13.84 35.61 7.08
C ASN A 259 -13.50 36.93 6.36
N GLY A 260 -12.76 37.82 7.03
CA GLY A 260 -12.38 39.14 6.51
C GLY A 260 -13.50 40.19 6.51
N VAL A 261 -14.75 39.82 6.85
CA VAL A 261 -15.85 40.77 7.01
C VAL A 261 -15.79 41.37 8.42
N THR A 262 -15.53 42.67 8.53
CA THR A 262 -15.53 43.39 9.80
C THR A 262 -16.90 43.32 10.46
N ILE A 263 -16.96 42.72 11.66
CA ILE A 263 -18.11 42.75 12.55
C ILE A 263 -18.13 44.09 13.30
N GLY A 264 -16.98 44.46 13.89
CA GLY A 264 -16.74 45.74 14.57
C GLY A 264 -16.73 45.65 16.11
N ALA A 265 -16.50 46.81 16.74
CA ALA A 265 -16.43 46.94 18.20
C ALA A 265 -17.83 46.90 18.84
N MET A 266 -18.01 46.04 19.84
CA MET A 266 -19.20 45.95 20.67
C MET A 266 -18.84 45.51 22.09
N THR A 267 -19.73 45.79 23.05
CA THR A 267 -19.61 45.29 24.42
C THR A 267 -20.43 44.02 24.57
N VAL A 268 -19.79 42.94 24.99
CA VAL A 268 -20.37 41.61 25.16
C VAL A 268 -20.46 41.31 26.66
N LYS A 269 -21.62 40.81 27.13
CA LYS A 269 -21.78 40.34 28.51
C LYS A 269 -21.25 38.91 28.68
N ALA A 270 -20.97 38.53 29.92
CA ALA A 270 -20.63 37.14 30.25
C ALA A 270 -21.70 36.17 29.71
N ASN A 271 -21.26 35.04 29.17
CA ASN A 271 -22.05 34.03 28.49
C ASN A 271 -22.88 34.55 27.30
N ASP A 272 -22.54 35.72 26.72
CA ASP A 272 -23.34 36.44 25.72
C ASP A 272 -24.83 36.56 26.15
N SER A 273 -25.07 36.88 27.43
CA SER A 273 -26.41 36.87 28.04
C SER A 273 -27.42 37.85 27.41
N ASP A 274 -26.96 38.79 26.58
CA ASP A 274 -27.79 39.69 25.77
C ASP A 274 -27.80 39.35 24.27
N GLY A 275 -27.14 38.26 23.87
CA GLY A 275 -27.00 37.79 22.49
C GLY A 275 -26.27 38.79 21.59
N SER A 276 -25.54 39.75 22.15
CA SER A 276 -24.92 40.85 21.40
C SER A 276 -23.88 40.33 20.41
N LEU A 277 -23.05 39.38 20.82
CA LEU A 277 -22.01 38.79 19.97
C LEU A 277 -22.62 37.89 18.89
N ALA A 278 -23.49 36.95 19.28
CA ALA A 278 -24.12 36.04 18.33
C ALA A 278 -24.98 36.78 17.30
N ASN A 279 -25.80 37.76 17.71
CA ASN A 279 -26.64 38.53 16.79
C ASN A 279 -25.80 39.40 15.84
N ALA A 280 -24.70 39.98 16.29
CA ALA A 280 -23.87 40.81 15.43
C ALA A 280 -23.12 39.99 14.36
N ILE A 281 -22.66 38.77 14.69
CA ILE A 281 -22.15 37.82 13.69
C ILE A 281 -23.28 37.40 12.74
N ASN A 282 -24.44 37.00 13.28
CA ASN A 282 -25.58 36.55 12.48
C ASN A 282 -26.14 37.62 11.54
N SER A 283 -26.00 38.91 11.88
CA SER A 283 -26.40 40.04 11.03
C SER A 283 -25.65 40.09 9.68
N LYS A 284 -24.48 39.43 9.58
CA LYS A 284 -23.60 39.43 8.40
C LYS A 284 -23.39 38.02 7.81
N THR A 285 -24.16 37.02 8.24
CA THR A 285 -24.09 35.62 7.72
C THR A 285 -24.16 35.52 6.20
N SER A 286 -24.93 36.38 5.52
CA SER A 286 -25.00 36.40 4.05
C SER A 286 -23.71 36.82 3.35
N LEU A 287 -22.77 37.47 4.06
CA LEU A 287 -21.48 37.93 3.54
C LEU A 287 -20.34 36.96 3.87
N HIS A 288 -20.37 36.29 5.04
CA HIS A 288 -19.29 35.40 5.50
C HIS A 288 -19.68 33.90 5.60
N GLY A 289 -20.93 33.53 5.35
CA GLY A 289 -21.38 32.13 5.29
C GLY A 289 -21.39 31.38 6.64
N ILE A 290 -21.41 32.10 7.77
CA ILE A 290 -21.26 31.53 9.12
C ILE A 290 -22.42 31.96 10.01
N SER A 291 -22.97 31.01 10.75
CA SER A 291 -23.95 31.20 11.83
C SER A 291 -23.28 31.03 13.18
N ALA A 292 -23.63 31.88 14.14
CA ALA A 292 -23.17 31.88 15.52
C ALA A 292 -24.31 31.50 16.48
N SER A 293 -24.02 30.64 17.44
CA SER A 293 -24.92 30.32 18.56
C SER A 293 -24.13 30.18 19.86
N VAL A 294 -24.76 30.46 20.99
CA VAL A 294 -24.14 30.30 22.32
C VAL A 294 -24.94 29.27 23.09
N ASN A 295 -24.25 28.27 23.67
CA ASN A 295 -24.90 27.20 24.41
C ASN A 295 -25.27 27.63 25.84
N GLU A 296 -26.10 26.85 26.55
CA GLU A 296 -26.51 27.14 27.94
C GLU A 296 -25.33 27.32 28.91
N SER A 297 -24.17 26.74 28.58
CA SER A 297 -22.92 26.87 29.35
C SER A 297 -22.07 28.09 28.94
N GLY A 298 -22.59 28.99 28.09
CA GLY A 298 -21.95 30.23 27.64
C GLY A 298 -20.90 30.08 26.55
N ASN A 299 -20.72 28.91 25.94
CA ASN A 299 -19.70 28.70 24.88
C ASN A 299 -20.27 29.06 23.51
N LEU A 300 -19.49 29.83 22.74
CA LEU A 300 -19.81 30.19 21.35
C LEU A 300 -19.51 29.02 20.42
N THR A 301 -20.46 28.71 19.53
CA THR A 301 -20.29 27.79 18.41
C THR A 301 -20.46 28.57 17.11
N LEU A 302 -19.48 28.45 16.23
CA LEU A 302 -19.53 29.01 14.87
C LEU A 302 -19.64 27.84 13.89
N THR A 303 -20.65 27.89 13.01
CA THR A 303 -20.92 26.85 12.01
C THR A 303 -21.05 27.49 10.63
N SER A 304 -20.30 27.01 9.63
CA SER A 304 -20.51 27.41 8.24
C SER A 304 -21.76 26.72 7.68
N THR A 305 -22.60 27.49 7.00
CA THR A 305 -23.82 26.96 6.36
C THR A 305 -23.57 26.38 4.97
N ASP A 306 -22.46 26.74 4.31
CA ASP A 306 -22.16 26.35 2.92
C ASP A 306 -20.82 25.63 2.73
N GLY A 307 -20.13 25.30 3.83
CA GLY A 307 -18.90 24.50 3.87
C GLY A 307 -17.61 25.31 3.72
N ARG A 308 -17.67 26.64 3.81
CA ARG A 308 -16.51 27.53 3.82
C ARG A 308 -15.69 27.37 5.10
N ALA A 309 -14.39 27.64 4.99
CA ALA A 309 -13.51 27.76 6.15
C ALA A 309 -14.00 28.89 7.08
N ILE A 310 -13.75 28.74 8.37
CA ILE A 310 -14.00 29.76 9.39
C ILE A 310 -12.66 30.40 9.75
N LYS A 311 -12.55 31.72 9.57
CA LYS A 311 -11.42 32.54 9.99
C LYS A 311 -11.92 33.63 10.93
N VAL A 312 -11.45 33.61 12.17
CA VAL A 312 -11.66 34.72 13.11
C VAL A 312 -10.42 35.60 13.10
N GLY A 313 -10.60 36.92 12.99
CA GLY A 313 -9.53 37.90 12.89
C GLY A 313 -9.85 39.21 13.60
N GLY A 314 -8.85 40.09 13.68
CA GLY A 314 -8.91 41.32 14.47
C GLY A 314 -8.88 41.09 15.98
N ASP A 315 -9.00 42.16 16.76
CA ASP A 315 -9.00 42.10 18.22
C ASP A 315 -10.35 41.61 18.77
N THR A 316 -10.35 40.43 19.38
CA THR A 316 -11.50 39.87 20.10
C THR A 316 -11.60 40.34 21.55
N GLY A 317 -10.62 41.12 22.02
CA GLY A 317 -10.51 41.61 23.39
C GLY A 317 -10.49 40.48 24.42
N THR A 318 -11.02 40.76 25.61
CA THR A 318 -11.17 39.76 26.68
C THR A 318 -12.37 38.83 26.49
N THR A 319 -13.11 38.91 25.38
CA THR A 319 -14.38 38.18 25.23
C THR A 319 -14.21 36.71 24.84
N LEU A 320 -13.13 36.37 24.11
CA LEU A 320 -12.92 35.06 23.46
C LEU A 320 -11.54 34.45 23.82
N VAL A 321 -11.05 34.71 25.04
CA VAL A 321 -9.67 34.40 25.48
C VAL A 321 -9.35 32.90 25.35
N GLY A 322 -8.25 32.61 24.65
CA GLY A 322 -7.64 31.26 24.58
C GLY A 322 -8.29 30.28 23.59
N SER A 323 -9.31 30.68 22.85
CA SER A 323 -9.95 29.82 21.83
C SER A 323 -9.43 30.13 20.42
N ASN A 324 -8.73 29.18 19.78
CA ASN A 324 -8.51 29.26 18.33
C ASN A 324 -9.80 28.85 17.61
N LEU A 325 -10.57 29.84 17.16
CA LEU A 325 -11.82 29.66 16.45
C LEU A 325 -11.66 29.65 14.91
N SER A 326 -10.45 29.48 14.39
CA SER A 326 -10.23 29.34 12.95
C SER A 326 -10.07 27.86 12.57
N THR A 327 -10.84 27.39 11.59
CA THR A 327 -10.80 26.00 11.11
C THR A 327 -11.19 25.90 9.64
N PHE A 328 -10.59 24.96 8.91
CA PHE A 328 -11.10 24.53 7.59
C PHE A 328 -12.30 23.59 7.71
N GLY A 329 -12.47 22.95 8.88
CA GLY A 329 -13.46 21.90 9.14
C GLY A 329 -12.94 20.51 8.86
N GLU A 330 -13.87 19.57 8.72
CA GLU A 330 -13.62 18.16 8.48
C GLU A 330 -14.62 17.61 7.45
N ILE A 331 -14.24 16.53 6.77
CA ILE A 331 -15.13 15.78 5.88
C ILE A 331 -15.35 14.41 6.49
N LYS A 332 -16.60 14.09 6.83
CA LYS A 332 -17.02 12.75 7.22
C LYS A 332 -17.30 11.95 5.96
N LEU A 333 -16.52 10.90 5.75
CA LEU A 333 -16.61 10.00 4.62
C LEU A 333 -17.48 8.80 4.98
N PHE A 334 -18.24 8.32 4.00
CA PHE A 334 -19.09 7.14 4.13
C PHE A 334 -18.84 6.23 2.93
N GLN A 335 -18.60 4.94 3.18
CA GLN A 335 -18.45 3.93 2.14
C GLN A 335 -19.33 2.72 2.45
N THR A 336 -20.24 2.40 1.54
CA THR A 336 -21.12 1.23 1.66
C THR A 336 -20.37 -0.05 1.29
N GLY A 337 -20.52 -1.10 2.10
CA GLY A 337 -19.88 -2.41 1.93
C GLY A 337 -18.78 -2.69 2.96
N ALA A 338 -18.29 -3.94 2.97
CA ALA A 338 -17.27 -4.41 3.92
C ALA A 338 -15.84 -3.92 3.61
N ASN A 339 -15.66 -3.21 2.48
CA ASN A 339 -14.37 -2.70 2.05
C ASN A 339 -13.99 -1.45 2.84
N GLU A 340 -12.70 -1.25 3.04
CA GLU A 340 -12.14 -0.11 3.77
C GLU A 340 -12.06 1.15 2.90
N ILE A 341 -12.24 2.32 3.52
CA ILE A 341 -11.96 3.61 2.90
C ILE A 341 -10.45 3.75 2.74
N LYS A 342 -9.99 3.80 1.50
CA LYS A 342 -8.60 4.06 1.14
C LYS A 342 -8.54 5.32 0.30
N ILE A 343 -8.17 6.42 0.95
CA ILE A 343 -7.83 7.68 0.29
C ILE A 343 -6.35 7.90 0.51
N SER A 344 -5.61 8.02 -0.59
CA SER A 344 -4.22 8.45 -0.59
C SER A 344 -4.21 9.97 -0.77
N ASP A 345 -3.43 10.68 0.04
CA ASP A 345 -2.97 12.00 -0.38
C ASP A 345 -1.92 11.77 -1.48
N SER A 346 -2.05 12.41 -2.63
CA SER A 346 -1.05 12.30 -3.70
C SER A 346 0.31 12.91 -3.28
N ALA A 347 0.37 13.61 -2.15
CA ALA A 347 1.61 13.98 -1.48
C ALA A 347 2.46 12.78 -0.99
N ASP A 348 1.88 11.61 -0.73
CA ASP A 348 2.66 10.42 -0.33
C ASP A 348 3.52 9.86 -1.47
N ASN A 349 3.27 10.28 -2.72
CA ASN A 349 4.14 10.02 -3.87
C ASN A 349 5.14 11.16 -4.13
N VAL A 350 5.56 11.89 -3.09
CA VAL A 350 6.87 12.58 -3.10
C VAL A 350 7.97 11.51 -3.11
N SER A 351 8.24 11.01 -4.31
CA SER A 351 9.55 10.48 -4.64
C SER A 351 10.55 11.58 -4.31
N LEU A 352 11.40 11.32 -3.31
CA LEU A 352 12.47 12.22 -2.87
C LEU A 352 13.55 12.29 -3.95
N ASN A 353 13.22 13.03 -5.01
CA ASN A 353 14.05 13.22 -6.18
C ASN A 353 15.13 14.25 -5.81
N LEU A 354 16.08 13.78 -5.01
CA LEU A 354 17.23 14.50 -4.46
C LEU A 354 18.21 14.84 -5.59
N THR A 355 17.78 15.82 -6.39
CA THR A 355 18.51 16.44 -7.50
C THR A 355 19.73 17.23 -7.04
N ALA A 356 19.91 17.39 -5.72
CA ALA A 356 21.11 17.90 -5.07
C ALA A 356 21.63 16.89 -4.02
N ALA A 357 22.94 16.90 -3.79
CA ALA A 357 23.60 15.99 -2.85
C ALA A 357 23.11 16.18 -1.40
N PHE A 358 22.96 15.06 -0.68
CA PHE A 358 22.33 15.02 0.65
C PHE A 358 23.28 14.37 1.67
N ASP A 359 23.61 15.08 2.75
CA ASP A 359 24.53 14.64 3.82
C ASP A 359 23.74 14.44 5.13
N VAL A 360 23.42 13.20 5.47
CA VAL A 360 22.63 12.86 6.66
C VAL A 360 23.55 12.30 7.75
N LYS A 361 23.84 13.12 8.77
CA LYS A 361 24.70 12.73 9.90
C LYS A 361 24.02 11.79 10.92
N GLY A 362 22.69 11.62 10.84
CA GLY A 362 21.91 10.70 11.69
C GLY A 362 21.45 9.45 10.94
N SER A 363 21.26 8.35 11.65
CA SER A 363 20.71 7.10 11.09
C SER A 363 19.26 7.26 10.67
N PHE A 364 18.92 6.89 9.44
CA PHE A 364 17.57 6.94 8.87
C PHE A 364 17.20 5.64 8.15
N THR A 365 15.91 5.34 8.06
CA THR A 365 15.40 4.17 7.32
C THR A 365 14.57 4.66 6.13
N THR A 366 14.86 4.18 4.92
CA THR A 366 14.05 4.50 3.73
C THR A 366 12.95 3.46 3.56
N SER A 367 11.68 3.88 3.48
CA SER A 367 10.55 2.97 3.24
C SER A 367 10.32 2.65 1.75
N VAL A 368 10.93 3.42 0.84
CA VAL A 368 10.76 3.34 -0.63
C VAL A 368 12.11 3.28 -1.36
N ASP A 369 12.09 2.82 -2.62
CA ASP A 369 13.29 2.67 -3.45
C ASP A 369 13.95 4.05 -3.69
N SER A 370 15.28 4.13 -3.57
CA SER A 370 16.00 5.41 -3.58
C SER A 370 17.15 5.44 -4.59
N THR A 371 17.29 6.55 -5.32
CA THR A 371 18.40 6.83 -6.24
C THR A 371 19.38 7.79 -5.58
N LEU A 372 20.58 7.31 -5.19
CA LEU A 372 21.58 8.17 -4.53
C LEU A 372 22.51 8.81 -5.55
N THR A 373 22.42 10.13 -5.67
CA THR A 373 23.25 10.96 -6.55
C THR A 373 24.66 11.15 -6.00
N LYS A 374 25.60 11.45 -6.90
CA LYS A 374 27.03 11.68 -6.61
C LYS A 374 27.24 12.69 -5.48
N ASN A 375 28.13 12.35 -4.54
CA ASN A 375 28.47 13.11 -3.32
C ASN A 375 27.42 13.08 -2.19
N SER A 376 26.42 12.20 -2.23
CA SER A 376 25.54 11.98 -1.08
C SER A 376 26.25 11.17 0.01
N THR A 377 26.07 11.55 1.28
CA THR A 377 26.68 10.90 2.44
C THR A 377 25.62 10.46 3.45
N ILE A 378 25.71 9.19 3.86
CA ILE A 378 24.76 8.54 4.76
C ILE A 378 25.45 8.13 6.07
N ALA A 379 24.73 8.19 7.18
CA ALA A 379 25.19 7.68 8.47
C ALA A 379 25.31 6.14 8.45
N SER A 380 26.27 5.62 9.22
CA SER A 380 26.66 4.20 9.21
C SER A 380 25.65 3.22 9.81
N ALA A 381 24.54 3.71 10.37
CA ALA A 381 23.42 2.91 10.88
C ALA A 381 22.10 3.17 10.14
N SER A 382 22.15 3.81 8.96
CA SER A 382 20.99 3.97 8.09
C SER A 382 20.63 2.67 7.36
N VAL A 383 19.34 2.36 7.28
CA VAL A 383 18.80 1.18 6.58
C VAL A 383 18.17 1.62 5.27
N ILE A 384 18.87 1.36 4.16
CA ILE A 384 18.37 1.64 2.81
C ILE A 384 17.61 0.42 2.29
N LYS A 385 16.46 0.65 1.63
CA LYS A 385 15.61 -0.40 1.06
C LYS A 385 16.32 -1.10 -0.09
N ALA A 386 16.21 -2.43 -0.13
CA ALA A 386 16.72 -3.26 -1.22
C ALA A 386 16.11 -2.83 -2.57
N GLY A 387 16.94 -2.70 -3.61
CA GLY A 387 16.55 -2.17 -4.93
C GLY A 387 17.12 -0.78 -5.24
N SER A 388 17.61 -0.06 -4.23
CA SER A 388 18.21 1.28 -4.37
C SER A 388 19.51 1.28 -5.19
N THR A 389 19.76 2.34 -5.96
CA THR A 389 20.92 2.46 -6.88
C THR A 389 21.89 3.58 -6.49
N PHE A 390 23.19 3.32 -6.65
CA PHE A 390 24.29 4.22 -6.26
C PHE A 390 25.07 4.69 -7.50
N GLY A 391 25.19 6.01 -7.70
CA GLY A 391 25.74 6.60 -8.93
C GLY A 391 27.18 7.13 -8.88
N PHE A 392 28.07 6.59 -8.04
CA PHE A 392 29.43 7.15 -7.87
C PHE A 392 30.51 6.18 -7.34
N ASP A 393 31.78 6.55 -7.50
CA ASP A 393 32.95 5.80 -7.01
C ASP A 393 33.04 5.79 -5.48
N LEU A 394 33.22 4.61 -4.89
CA LEU A 394 33.30 4.43 -3.44
C LEU A 394 34.71 4.72 -2.90
N SER A 395 35.03 6.00 -2.66
CA SER A 395 36.22 6.39 -1.89
C SER A 395 35.90 6.42 -0.39
N ALA A 396 36.70 5.74 0.44
CA ALA A 396 36.59 5.70 1.91
C ALA A 396 36.16 7.05 2.51
N THR A 397 35.08 7.12 3.30
CA THR A 397 35.05 6.60 4.67
C THR A 397 33.70 6.03 5.16
N ASN A 398 32.62 6.04 4.36
CA ASN A 398 31.25 5.88 4.91
C ASN A 398 30.74 4.45 5.19
N PHE A 399 31.48 3.40 4.88
CA PHE A 399 31.13 2.02 5.28
C PHE A 399 32.12 1.49 6.31
N LYS A 400 31.68 1.43 7.58
CA LYS A 400 32.45 0.85 8.70
C LYS A 400 32.50 -0.68 8.63
N SER A 401 31.51 -1.27 7.95
CA SER A 401 31.55 -2.60 7.34
C SER A 401 30.58 -2.63 6.15
N LEU A 402 30.91 -3.39 5.11
CA LEU A 402 30.03 -3.68 3.97
C LEU A 402 29.82 -5.20 3.89
N THR A 403 28.55 -5.62 3.87
CA THR A 403 28.14 -7.02 3.69
C THR A 403 27.20 -7.12 2.48
N THR A 404 27.70 -7.64 1.37
CA THR A 404 26.91 -7.87 0.15
C THR A 404 26.28 -9.27 0.19
N THR A 405 24.95 -9.37 0.05
CA THR A 405 24.24 -10.67 0.01
C THR A 405 24.05 -11.24 -1.41
N LEU A 406 24.26 -10.42 -2.44
CA LEU A 406 24.20 -10.74 -3.87
C LEU A 406 25.42 -10.15 -4.61
N ASP A 407 25.67 -10.65 -5.82
CA ASP A 407 26.87 -10.32 -6.60
C ASP A 407 26.95 -8.82 -6.93
N SER A 408 28.15 -8.25 -6.91
CA SER A 408 28.37 -6.80 -7.02
C SER A 408 29.59 -6.47 -7.88
N THR A 409 29.60 -5.31 -8.53
CA THR A 409 30.72 -4.82 -9.34
C THR A 409 31.29 -3.52 -8.74
N LEU A 410 32.59 -3.50 -8.44
CA LEU A 410 33.28 -2.31 -7.92
C LEU A 410 34.09 -1.65 -9.03
N LEU A 411 33.76 -0.39 -9.32
CA LEU A 411 34.42 0.42 -10.35
C LEU A 411 35.85 0.82 -9.93
N ALA A 412 36.65 1.24 -10.90
CA ALA A 412 38.07 1.55 -10.71
C ALA A 412 38.28 2.71 -9.73
N GLY A 413 39.23 2.57 -8.79
CA GLY A 413 39.46 3.55 -7.72
C GLY A 413 38.65 3.34 -6.44
N SER A 414 37.82 2.28 -6.36
CA SER A 414 37.15 1.88 -5.11
C SER A 414 38.17 1.45 -4.04
N VAL A 415 38.06 1.98 -2.82
CA VAL A 415 38.94 1.65 -1.68
C VAL A 415 38.13 1.17 -0.48
N LEU A 416 38.34 -0.08 -0.07
CA LEU A 416 37.68 -0.70 1.08
C LEU A 416 38.39 -0.35 2.39
N GLY A 417 37.60 -0.08 3.44
CA GLY A 417 38.10 0.24 4.78
C GLY A 417 38.76 -0.93 5.52
N SER A 418 39.46 -0.61 6.61
CA SER A 418 40.46 -1.46 7.26
C SER A 418 39.94 -2.51 8.25
N ASN A 419 38.63 -2.66 8.47
CA ASN A 419 38.07 -3.63 9.44
C ASN A 419 36.81 -4.35 8.91
N GLY A 420 36.82 -5.69 8.92
CA GLY A 420 35.59 -6.52 9.00
C GLY A 420 34.66 -6.63 7.78
N ASN A 421 35.08 -6.27 6.57
CA ASN A 421 34.23 -6.36 5.36
C ASN A 421 33.99 -7.82 4.91
N ILE A 422 32.74 -8.18 4.60
CA ILE A 422 32.35 -9.50 4.08
C ILE A 422 31.78 -9.33 2.67
N ILE A 423 32.65 -9.56 1.68
CA ILE A 423 32.30 -9.45 0.26
C ILE A 423 31.88 -10.83 -0.26
N LYS A 424 30.81 -10.89 -1.07
CA LYS A 424 30.34 -12.16 -1.65
C LYS A 424 31.25 -12.62 -2.79
N SER A 425 31.45 -13.93 -2.86
CA SER A 425 32.15 -14.64 -3.95
C SER A 425 31.64 -14.21 -5.32
N GLY A 426 32.54 -13.80 -6.22
CA GLY A 426 32.20 -13.34 -7.58
C GLY A 426 32.30 -11.82 -7.79
N THR A 427 32.62 -11.04 -6.76
CA THR A 427 32.77 -9.59 -6.85
C THR A 427 34.01 -9.19 -7.67
N VAL A 428 33.84 -8.31 -8.66
CA VAL A 428 34.91 -7.88 -9.59
C VAL A 428 35.47 -6.51 -9.22
N PHE A 429 36.80 -6.39 -9.13
CA PHE A 429 37.52 -5.14 -8.90
C PHE A 429 38.02 -4.49 -10.20
N GLY A 430 37.59 -3.24 -10.45
CA GLY A 430 38.20 -2.32 -11.42
C GLY A 430 39.61 -1.87 -10.99
N GLY A 431 40.46 -1.51 -11.95
CA GLY A 431 41.91 -1.31 -11.73
C GLY A 431 42.31 -0.23 -10.70
N LYS A 432 43.55 -0.36 -10.20
CA LYS A 432 44.16 0.43 -9.11
C LYS A 432 43.44 0.35 -7.75
N ALA A 433 43.03 -0.85 -7.34
CA ALA A 433 42.69 -1.11 -5.94
C ALA A 433 43.99 -1.32 -5.12
N ALA A 434 44.13 -0.61 -4.00
CA ALA A 434 45.24 -0.77 -3.06
C ALA A 434 44.73 -1.33 -1.73
N LEU A 435 45.35 -2.40 -1.22
CA LEU A 435 45.00 -3.01 0.06
C LEU A 435 46.19 -2.96 1.01
N THR A 436 46.09 -2.06 2.01
CA THR A 436 47.19 -1.67 2.91
C THR A 436 47.26 -2.57 4.18
N ALA A 437 47.64 -3.84 3.95
CA ALA A 437 47.88 -5.07 4.78
C ALA A 437 46.84 -5.53 5.85
N ASN A 438 46.39 -6.83 5.91
CA ASN A 438 45.54 -7.60 6.91
C ASN A 438 44.03 -8.00 6.72
N VAL A 439 43.43 -8.00 5.52
CA VAL A 439 42.08 -8.62 5.25
C VAL A 439 42.20 -10.15 5.26
N THR A 440 41.13 -10.84 5.66
CA THR A 440 41.01 -12.29 5.44
C THR A 440 39.94 -12.55 4.39
N SER A 441 40.33 -12.60 3.11
CA SER A 441 39.42 -13.12 2.08
C SER A 441 39.31 -14.62 2.29
N THR A 442 38.09 -15.12 2.44
CA THR A 442 37.85 -16.52 2.77
C THR A 442 38.03 -17.45 1.56
N SER A 443 38.00 -16.91 0.33
CA SER A 443 38.56 -17.50 -0.90
C SER A 443 38.82 -16.38 -1.94
N ASP A 444 39.22 -16.79 -3.14
CA ASP A 444 39.83 -16.02 -4.24
C ASP A 444 39.27 -14.62 -4.55
N ASN A 445 40.18 -13.66 -4.76
CA ASN A 445 39.92 -12.32 -5.30
C ASN A 445 41.01 -11.96 -6.35
N LEU A 446 40.66 -11.17 -7.37
CA LEU A 446 41.59 -10.70 -8.40
C LEU A 446 41.95 -9.22 -8.19
N LEU A 447 43.16 -8.95 -7.67
CA LEU A 447 43.75 -7.60 -7.71
C LEU A 447 44.42 -7.36 -9.06
N LYS A 448 44.39 -6.13 -9.57
CA LYS A 448 44.82 -5.83 -10.95
C LYS A 448 46.16 -5.08 -11.07
N THR A 449 46.72 -5.12 -12.28
CA THR A 449 48.00 -4.55 -12.71
C THR A 449 48.24 -3.14 -12.17
N GLY A 450 49.42 -2.89 -11.59
CA GLY A 450 49.78 -1.65 -10.92
C GLY A 450 49.45 -1.60 -9.42
N SER A 451 49.01 -2.71 -8.83
CA SER A 451 48.95 -2.88 -7.37
C SER A 451 50.36 -2.96 -6.77
N ILE A 452 50.50 -2.71 -5.46
CA ILE A 452 51.80 -2.81 -4.75
C ILE A 452 51.60 -3.66 -3.50
N ILE A 453 52.47 -4.66 -3.29
CA ILE A 453 52.50 -5.46 -2.06
C ILE A 453 53.69 -5.05 -1.22
N GLU A 454 53.40 -4.31 -0.15
CA GLU A 454 54.36 -3.83 0.84
C GLU A 454 55.05 -4.97 1.61
N SER A 455 56.28 -4.69 2.05
CA SER A 455 57.07 -5.62 2.88
C SER A 455 56.36 -5.93 4.20
N GLY A 456 56.24 -7.22 4.53
CA GLY A 456 55.52 -7.75 5.69
C GLY A 456 54.21 -8.46 5.32
N SER A 457 53.71 -8.29 4.08
CA SER A 457 52.52 -8.99 3.60
C SER A 457 52.75 -10.50 3.48
N VAL A 458 51.75 -11.30 3.88
CA VAL A 458 51.76 -12.77 3.72
C VAL A 458 50.91 -13.18 2.52
N LEU A 459 51.57 -13.69 1.49
CA LEU A 459 50.95 -14.36 0.35
C LEU A 459 50.66 -15.80 0.76
N THR A 460 49.39 -16.13 0.95
CA THR A 460 48.97 -17.44 1.47
C THR A 460 49.15 -18.56 0.44
N ALA A 461 49.37 -19.79 0.92
CA ALA A 461 49.42 -20.98 0.08
C ALA A 461 48.20 -21.08 -0.85
N GLY A 462 48.42 -21.50 -2.10
CA GLY A 462 47.43 -21.50 -3.18
C GLY A 462 47.44 -20.24 -4.06
N THR A 463 48.18 -19.19 -3.70
CA THR A 463 48.29 -17.97 -4.53
C THR A 463 49.12 -18.24 -5.80
N VAL A 464 48.58 -17.90 -6.98
CA VAL A 464 49.29 -18.03 -8.28
C VAL A 464 50.13 -16.78 -8.57
N VAL A 465 51.40 -16.98 -8.90
CA VAL A 465 52.37 -15.92 -9.19
C VAL A 465 52.26 -15.51 -10.66
N THR A 466 51.79 -14.28 -10.91
CA THR A 466 51.56 -13.72 -12.25
C THR A 466 52.71 -12.87 -12.77
N THR A 467 53.62 -12.44 -11.88
CA THR A 467 54.84 -11.67 -12.19
C THR A 467 55.99 -12.18 -11.32
N GLU A 468 57.17 -12.38 -11.91
CA GLU A 468 58.32 -12.96 -11.18
C GLU A 468 58.81 -12.03 -10.07
N PHE A 469 58.98 -12.56 -8.86
CA PHE A 469 59.60 -11.85 -7.74
C PHE A 469 60.57 -12.75 -6.97
N LYS A 470 61.47 -12.13 -6.21
CA LYS A 470 62.51 -12.84 -5.45
C LYS A 470 62.36 -12.55 -3.97
N GLN A 471 62.39 -13.59 -3.15
CA GLN A 471 62.20 -13.50 -1.70
C GLN A 471 63.13 -14.44 -0.96
N GLY A 472 63.95 -13.92 -0.05
CA GLY A 472 64.84 -14.73 0.80
C GLY A 472 65.85 -15.60 0.04
N GLY A 473 66.26 -15.21 -1.17
CA GLY A 473 67.13 -15.98 -2.06
C GLY A 473 66.41 -16.89 -3.05
N ASN A 474 65.14 -17.20 -2.84
CA ASN A 474 64.31 -17.96 -3.78
C ASN A 474 63.72 -17.04 -4.87
N THR A 475 63.60 -17.56 -6.09
CA THR A 475 62.91 -16.89 -7.21
C THR A 475 61.58 -17.59 -7.45
N TYR A 476 60.48 -16.83 -7.40
CA TYR A 476 59.12 -17.33 -7.63
C TYR A 476 58.69 -16.87 -9.02
N SER A 477 58.84 -17.75 -10.01
CA SER A 477 58.61 -17.44 -11.42
C SER A 477 57.12 -17.47 -11.81
N VAL A 478 56.81 -16.76 -12.88
CA VAL A 478 55.45 -16.62 -13.44
C VAL A 478 54.83 -17.98 -13.75
N GLY A 479 53.55 -18.15 -13.38
CA GLY A 479 52.76 -19.36 -13.60
C GLY A 479 52.85 -20.40 -12.49
N SER A 480 53.66 -20.17 -11.44
CA SER A 480 53.76 -21.07 -10.29
C SER A 480 52.72 -20.76 -9.21
N THR A 481 52.23 -21.80 -8.52
CA THR A 481 51.35 -21.65 -7.35
C THR A 481 52.17 -21.83 -6.06
N LEU A 482 52.03 -20.88 -5.13
CA LEU A 482 52.72 -20.89 -3.84
C LEU A 482 52.26 -22.10 -2.99
N ALA A 483 53.17 -23.03 -2.72
CA ALA A 483 52.87 -24.26 -1.97
C ALA A 483 52.75 -24.06 -0.44
N SER A 484 53.24 -22.92 0.07
CA SER A 484 53.19 -22.51 1.46
C SER A 484 53.09 -20.99 1.54
N ASP A 485 52.67 -20.46 2.68
CA ASP A 485 52.64 -19.02 2.94
C ASP A 485 54.04 -18.39 2.78
N VAL A 486 54.13 -17.27 2.07
CA VAL A 486 55.38 -16.52 1.84
C VAL A 486 55.22 -15.08 2.32
N THR A 487 56.05 -14.70 3.30
CA THR A 487 56.13 -13.34 3.83
C THR A 487 57.13 -12.52 3.02
N VAL A 488 56.69 -11.37 2.50
CA VAL A 488 57.52 -10.47 1.69
C VAL A 488 58.49 -9.70 2.60
N SER A 489 59.74 -10.15 2.74
CA SER A 489 60.75 -9.51 3.60
C SER A 489 61.70 -8.59 2.83
N SER A 490 61.69 -7.31 3.20
CA SER A 490 62.73 -6.27 2.99
C SER A 490 62.80 -5.48 1.66
N ALA A 491 61.91 -5.74 0.69
CA ALA A 491 61.57 -4.76 -0.35
C ALA A 491 60.14 -5.01 -0.85
N GLY A 492 59.29 -3.97 -0.91
CA GLY A 492 57.92 -4.10 -1.43
C GLY A 492 57.90 -4.48 -2.92
N ILE A 493 57.04 -5.44 -3.27
CA ILE A 493 56.88 -5.91 -4.65
C ILE A 493 55.88 -4.99 -5.36
N THR A 494 56.37 -4.16 -6.28
CA THR A 494 55.51 -3.41 -7.21
C THR A 494 55.04 -4.36 -8.31
N LEU A 495 53.72 -4.49 -8.46
CA LEU A 495 53.12 -5.48 -9.33
C LEU A 495 52.89 -4.89 -10.72
N THR A 496 53.77 -5.23 -11.64
CA THR A 496 53.60 -4.90 -13.07
C THR A 496 52.52 -5.76 -13.74
N SER A 497 51.88 -6.68 -13.01
CA SER A 497 50.67 -7.43 -13.39
C SER A 497 49.82 -7.82 -12.15
N ASP A 498 48.54 -8.17 -12.34
CA ASP A 498 47.51 -8.53 -11.35
C ASP A 498 47.97 -9.49 -10.17
N LEU A 499 47.92 -9.08 -8.88
CA LEU A 499 48.18 -9.96 -7.69
C LEU A 499 47.57 -9.45 -6.34
N LEU A 500 46.99 -10.36 -5.52
CA LEU A 500 46.11 -10.11 -4.36
C LEU A 500 46.76 -9.87 -2.96
N ALA A 501 46.39 -8.76 -2.31
CA ALA A 501 46.69 -8.43 -0.92
C ALA A 501 45.45 -7.87 -0.17
N LYS A 502 45.64 -7.37 1.05
CA LYS A 502 44.67 -7.43 2.17
C LYS A 502 44.82 -6.13 3.07
N SER A 503 43.95 -5.68 4.01
CA SER A 503 44.06 -4.40 4.83
C SER A 503 43.69 -4.44 6.37
N GLY A 504 44.31 -3.61 7.26
CA GLY A 504 44.51 -3.78 8.75
C GLY A 504 45.97 -3.61 9.31
N SER A 505 46.69 -2.52 8.98
CA SER A 505 48.18 -2.35 9.19
C SER A 505 48.62 -1.17 10.10
N ILE A 506 49.89 -1.11 10.53
CA ILE A 506 50.46 -0.12 11.49
C ILE A 506 51.86 0.39 11.05
N LEU A 507 52.15 1.68 11.22
CA LEU A 507 53.47 2.30 11.00
C LEU A 507 54.01 2.97 12.29
N SER A 508 55.21 2.59 12.75
CA SER A 508 55.87 3.21 13.92
C SER A 508 57.40 3.15 13.81
N ALA A 509 58.06 4.30 13.79
CA ALA A 509 59.52 4.42 13.93
C ALA A 509 59.93 5.85 14.34
N VAL A 510 60.82 5.96 15.33
CA VAL A 510 61.42 7.23 15.77
C VAL A 510 62.50 7.65 14.78
N GLY A 511 62.51 8.92 14.37
CA GLY A 511 63.54 9.50 13.50
C GLY A 511 63.27 9.40 11.99
N SER A 512 62.12 8.88 11.57
CA SER A 512 61.72 8.81 10.16
C SER A 512 61.40 10.19 9.57
N THR A 513 61.99 10.52 8.42
CA THR A 513 61.69 11.73 7.63
C THR A 513 60.68 11.43 6.53
N ILE A 514 59.53 12.10 6.55
CA ILE A 514 58.53 12.05 5.47
C ILE A 514 58.89 13.10 4.43
N ALA A 515 59.13 12.67 3.18
CA ALA A 515 59.45 13.56 2.08
C ALA A 515 58.20 14.33 1.59
N GLY A 516 58.40 15.53 1.05
CA GLY A 516 57.30 16.37 0.55
C GLY A 516 56.55 15.69 -0.61
N GLY A 517 55.21 15.69 -0.54
CA GLY A 517 54.33 15.07 -1.53
C GLY A 517 53.73 13.71 -1.12
N SER A 518 54.13 13.14 0.02
CA SER A 518 53.54 11.90 0.56
C SER A 518 52.09 12.10 1.01
N TYR A 519 51.24 11.11 0.73
CA TYR A 519 49.84 11.06 1.18
C TYR A 519 49.68 10.13 2.38
N ILE A 520 49.18 10.68 3.49
CA ILE A 520 48.80 9.92 4.69
C ILE A 520 47.27 9.75 4.68
N GLY A 521 46.80 8.52 4.90
CA GLY A 521 45.38 8.18 4.98
C GLY A 521 44.72 8.63 6.29
N GLY A 522 43.39 8.47 6.39
CA GLY A 522 42.68 8.66 7.65
C GLY A 522 43.08 7.62 8.71
N ASP A 523 42.90 7.96 9.98
CA ASP A 523 43.21 7.14 11.16
C ASP A 523 44.69 6.73 11.33
N VAL A 524 45.63 7.59 10.93
CA VAL A 524 47.07 7.41 11.20
C VAL A 524 47.50 8.15 12.46
N THR A 525 47.79 7.38 13.52
CA THR A 525 48.35 7.89 14.78
C THR A 525 49.86 8.10 14.66
N VAL A 526 50.34 9.34 14.82
CA VAL A 526 51.77 9.65 14.92
C VAL A 526 52.12 9.98 16.38
N SER A 527 53.21 9.39 16.89
CA SER A 527 53.64 9.60 18.28
C SER A 527 55.16 9.79 18.40
N GLY A 528 55.58 10.71 19.27
CA GLY A 528 56.99 11.04 19.53
C GLY A 528 57.40 12.45 19.08
N SER A 529 58.67 12.79 19.30
CA SER A 529 59.25 14.09 18.93
C SER A 529 59.57 14.13 17.43
N MET A 530 58.70 14.76 16.63
CA MET A 530 58.85 14.84 15.17
C MET A 530 58.95 16.29 14.69
N THR A 531 59.97 16.60 13.90
CA THR A 531 60.18 17.93 13.30
C THR A 531 59.62 17.97 11.88
N LEU A 532 58.62 18.79 11.64
CA LEU A 532 58.03 19.00 10.32
C LEU A 532 58.82 20.10 9.59
N THR A 533 59.80 19.72 8.76
CA THR A 533 60.74 20.69 8.17
C THR A 533 60.18 21.51 7.00
N ASN A 534 59.15 21.01 6.31
CA ASN A 534 58.55 21.63 5.12
C ASN A 534 57.01 21.72 5.24
N SER A 535 56.38 22.58 4.44
CA SER A 535 54.92 22.78 4.41
C SER A 535 54.17 21.50 4.01
N MET A 536 53.10 21.17 4.75
CA MET A 536 52.27 19.97 4.50
C MET A 536 50.77 20.27 4.48
N THR A 537 49.99 19.31 3.94
CA THR A 537 48.52 19.29 4.00
C THR A 537 48.06 18.09 4.81
N LEU A 538 47.38 18.34 5.93
CA LEU A 538 46.75 17.28 6.73
C LEU A 538 45.28 17.13 6.32
N LYS A 539 44.76 15.89 6.41
CA LYS A 539 43.34 15.58 6.17
C LYS A 539 42.60 15.37 7.50
N ALA A 540 41.27 15.53 7.46
CA ALA A 540 40.38 15.29 8.59
C ALA A 540 40.58 13.90 9.23
N GLY A 541 40.48 13.82 10.55
CA GLY A 541 40.77 12.61 11.33
C GLY A 541 42.26 12.44 11.70
N SER A 542 43.15 13.33 11.26
CA SER A 542 44.55 13.32 11.70
C SER A 542 44.67 13.81 13.15
N VAL A 543 45.30 13.03 14.02
CA VAL A 543 45.60 13.41 15.41
C VAL A 543 47.10 13.60 15.59
N ILE A 544 47.52 14.81 15.97
CA ILE A 544 48.90 15.09 16.37
C ILE A 544 48.96 15.19 17.89
N THR A 545 49.50 14.15 18.54
CA THR A 545 49.72 14.13 19.99
C THR A 545 51.14 14.56 20.31
N ASN A 546 51.35 15.83 20.64
CA ASN A 546 52.66 16.39 20.96
C ASN A 546 52.93 16.32 22.47
N LYS A 547 54.05 15.70 22.88
CA LYS A 547 54.48 15.64 24.29
C LYS A 547 55.62 16.59 24.66
N SER A 548 56.25 17.26 23.67
CA SER A 548 57.23 18.34 23.91
C SER A 548 57.53 19.14 22.62
N GLY A 549 56.92 20.31 22.46
CA GLY A 549 57.42 21.39 21.58
C GLY A 549 57.45 21.15 20.05
N ALA A 550 56.34 20.71 19.44
CA ALA A 550 56.24 20.66 17.97
C ALA A 550 56.10 22.09 17.37
N SER A 551 56.98 22.44 16.43
CA SER A 551 56.88 23.67 15.65
C SER A 551 56.30 23.39 14.26
N ILE A 552 55.21 24.08 13.91
CA ILE A 552 54.62 24.04 12.56
C ILE A 552 55.19 25.22 11.78
N LEU A 553 55.90 24.93 10.68
CA LEU A 553 56.55 25.95 9.84
C LEU A 553 55.61 26.52 8.77
N ALA A 554 56.03 27.67 8.22
CA ALA A 554 55.28 28.55 7.31
C ALA A 554 54.62 27.85 6.11
N GLY A 555 53.47 28.37 5.68
CA GLY A 555 52.74 27.88 4.50
C GLY A 555 52.05 26.52 4.69
N SER A 556 52.10 25.94 5.90
CA SER A 556 51.37 24.71 6.23
C SER A 556 49.86 24.94 6.21
N THR A 557 49.11 23.97 5.66
CA THR A 557 47.66 24.01 5.58
C THR A 557 47.05 22.91 6.44
N ILE A 558 46.39 23.29 7.54
CA ILE A 558 45.63 22.37 8.39
C ILE A 558 44.25 22.20 7.75
N GLY A 559 43.84 20.96 7.45
CA GLY A 559 42.66 20.66 6.66
C GLY A 559 41.63 19.79 7.37
N GLY A 560 40.46 20.37 7.68
CA GLY A 560 39.35 19.67 8.30
C GLY A 560 39.54 19.42 9.80
N ASP A 561 38.87 18.39 10.30
CA ASP A 561 38.86 17.96 11.71
C ASP A 561 40.22 17.38 12.12
N VAL A 562 41.20 18.25 12.29
CA VAL A 562 42.53 17.93 12.81
C VAL A 562 42.61 18.42 14.24
N THR A 563 42.91 17.50 15.16
CA THR A 563 43.14 17.83 16.57
C THR A 563 44.65 17.92 16.81
N VAL A 564 45.10 19.11 17.19
CA VAL A 564 46.47 19.35 17.69
C VAL A 564 46.40 19.48 19.19
N SER A 565 47.00 18.54 19.93
CA SER A 565 46.93 18.55 21.40
C SER A 565 48.27 18.31 22.11
N GLY A 566 48.41 19.02 23.25
CA GLY A 566 49.55 18.95 24.16
C GLY A 566 50.69 19.95 23.89
N GLY A 567 51.14 20.62 24.96
CA GLY A 567 52.28 21.56 24.95
C GLY A 567 51.92 23.01 24.60
N THR A 568 52.90 23.90 24.67
CA THR A 568 52.82 25.30 24.19
C THR A 568 53.00 25.34 22.68
N GLN A 569 52.08 26.01 21.98
CA GLN A 569 52.03 26.00 20.52
C GLN A 569 52.45 27.38 19.95
N THR A 570 53.71 27.47 19.51
CA THR A 570 54.27 28.69 18.92
C THR A 570 54.28 28.62 17.39
N MET A 571 53.41 29.40 16.75
CA MET A 571 53.39 29.56 15.28
C MET A 571 54.24 30.78 14.91
N THR A 572 55.38 30.56 14.26
CA THR A 572 56.37 31.63 14.04
C THR A 572 56.12 32.50 12.81
N ARG A 573 55.23 32.07 11.91
CA ARG A 573 54.86 32.75 10.65
C ARG A 573 53.41 32.46 10.26
N ASP A 574 52.94 33.13 9.21
CA ASP A 574 51.59 33.10 8.66
C ASP A 574 51.09 31.69 8.26
N MET A 575 49.85 31.36 8.64
CA MET A 575 49.22 30.06 8.34
C MET A 575 47.74 30.19 7.94
N VAL A 576 47.21 29.15 7.28
CA VAL A 576 45.78 28.99 6.96
C VAL A 576 45.23 27.79 7.73
N ILE A 577 44.32 28.07 8.68
CA ILE A 577 43.60 27.07 9.45
C ILE A 577 42.22 26.91 8.80
N LYS A 578 41.92 25.75 8.22
CA LYS A 578 40.63 25.50 7.57
C LYS A 578 39.55 25.11 8.58
N ALA A 579 38.30 25.17 8.14
CA ALA A 579 37.13 24.84 8.95
C ALA A 579 37.21 23.44 9.58
N GLY A 580 36.70 23.30 10.81
CA GLY A 580 36.64 22.05 11.57
C GLY A 580 37.88 21.76 12.43
N SER A 581 39.00 22.48 12.24
CA SER A 581 40.22 22.24 13.02
C SER A 581 40.06 22.61 14.50
N VAL A 582 40.65 21.80 15.38
CA VAL A 582 40.64 21.97 16.84
C VAL A 582 42.09 22.10 17.33
N ILE A 583 42.40 23.22 17.98
CA ILE A 583 43.70 23.44 18.62
C ILE A 583 43.47 23.46 20.14
N ASP A 584 43.86 22.37 20.79
CA ASP A 584 43.60 22.11 22.21
C ASP A 584 44.90 21.79 22.96
N GLY A 585 45.68 22.85 23.23
CA GLY A 585 46.95 22.71 23.94
C GLY A 585 47.65 24.04 24.23
N GLY A 586 47.84 24.32 25.53
CA GLY A 586 48.73 25.36 26.06
C GLY A 586 48.49 26.79 25.58
N ALA A 587 49.43 27.68 25.90
CA ALA A 587 49.42 29.02 25.32
C ALA A 587 49.63 28.93 23.81
N THR A 588 48.75 29.56 23.04
CA THR A 588 48.75 29.50 21.57
C THR A 588 48.94 30.91 21.01
N SER A 589 50.05 31.11 20.28
CA SER A 589 50.37 32.38 19.64
C SER A 589 50.37 32.22 18.11
N LEU A 590 49.43 32.91 17.45
CA LEU A 590 49.32 32.98 15.99
C LEU A 590 50.07 34.21 15.48
N ALA A 591 50.90 34.03 14.46
CA ALA A 591 51.61 35.13 13.80
C ALA A 591 50.66 36.01 12.95
N LYS A 592 51.03 37.29 12.83
CA LYS A 592 50.39 38.29 11.97
C LYS A 592 50.22 37.78 10.54
N GLY A 593 49.06 38.05 9.94
CA GLY A 593 48.70 37.61 8.58
C GLY A 593 48.09 36.20 8.48
N SER A 594 47.89 35.49 9.59
CA SER A 594 47.22 34.19 9.58
C SER A 594 45.71 34.32 9.29
N THR A 595 45.12 33.28 8.70
CA THR A 595 43.68 33.23 8.35
C THR A 595 42.99 32.08 9.09
N ILE A 596 41.90 32.40 9.80
CA ILE A 596 41.08 31.42 10.54
C ILE A 596 39.77 31.20 9.78
N GLY A 597 39.58 29.99 9.25
CA GLY A 597 38.34 29.54 8.61
C GLY A 597 37.19 29.37 9.61
N GLY A 598 35.95 29.29 9.11
CA GLY A 598 34.77 29.17 9.95
C GLY A 598 34.71 27.86 10.73
N SER A 599 34.08 27.85 11.91
CA SER A 599 33.97 26.65 12.77
C SER A 599 35.32 26.03 13.17
N VAL A 600 36.34 26.87 13.36
CA VAL A 600 37.57 26.51 14.08
C VAL A 600 37.35 26.72 15.59
N THR A 601 37.83 25.78 16.40
CA THR A 601 37.76 25.86 17.86
C THR A 601 39.16 26.07 18.43
N LEU A 602 39.37 27.19 19.13
CA LEU A 602 40.56 27.46 19.92
C LEU A 602 40.15 27.45 21.41
N SER A 603 40.33 26.31 22.07
CA SER A 603 39.80 26.01 23.41
C SER A 603 40.68 26.50 24.57
N THR A 604 41.80 27.16 24.29
CA THR A 604 42.82 27.51 25.29
C THR A 604 42.55 28.86 25.95
N SER A 605 42.89 28.99 27.24
CA SER A 605 42.56 30.17 28.06
C SER A 605 43.32 31.45 27.68
N ASP A 606 44.44 31.34 26.97
CA ASP A 606 45.33 32.45 26.61
C ASP A 606 45.62 32.48 25.10
N VAL A 607 44.58 32.69 24.27
CA VAL A 607 44.75 32.92 22.83
C VAL A 607 45.11 34.39 22.59
N THR A 608 46.35 34.65 22.12
CA THR A 608 46.76 35.98 21.66
C THR A 608 46.65 36.07 20.15
N ILE A 609 45.66 36.82 19.65
CA ILE A 609 45.48 37.11 18.23
C ILE A 609 46.28 38.37 17.89
N ALA A 610 47.38 38.21 17.14
CA ALA A 610 48.14 39.34 16.59
C ALA A 610 47.32 40.15 15.56
N GLY A 611 47.59 41.45 15.45
CA GLY A 611 46.89 42.33 14.51
C GLY A 611 47.03 41.92 13.03
N ASP A 612 46.11 42.42 12.21
CA ASP A 612 45.94 42.13 10.78
C ASP A 612 45.55 40.65 10.48
N MET A 613 44.61 40.11 11.26
CA MET A 613 43.96 38.82 11.00
C MET A 613 42.49 38.96 10.60
N SER A 614 41.99 37.96 9.85
CA SER A 614 40.60 37.80 9.45
C SER A 614 40.01 36.54 10.09
N ILE A 615 38.90 36.70 10.81
CA ILE A 615 38.17 35.62 11.49
C ILE A 615 36.85 35.38 10.76
N ALA A 616 36.64 34.17 10.24
CA ALA A 616 35.44 33.80 9.50
C ALA A 616 34.27 33.35 10.42
N ALA A 617 33.05 33.47 9.89
CA ALA A 617 31.79 33.11 10.54
C ALA A 617 31.79 31.69 11.17
N GLY A 618 31.24 31.57 12.38
CA GLY A 618 31.07 30.30 13.09
C GLY A 618 32.28 29.83 13.89
N SER A 619 33.41 30.55 13.87
CA SER A 619 34.59 30.25 14.71
C SER A 619 34.30 30.51 16.19
N MET A 620 34.75 29.63 17.08
CA MET A 620 34.52 29.74 18.53
C MET A 620 35.81 30.15 19.25
N LEU A 621 35.80 31.35 19.83
CA LEU A 621 36.87 31.90 20.67
C LEU A 621 36.54 31.65 22.15
N ALA A 622 37.54 31.28 22.95
CA ALA A 622 37.40 31.14 24.39
C ALA A 622 37.19 32.50 25.09
N GLU A 623 36.53 32.49 26.25
CA GLU A 623 36.44 33.64 27.14
C GLU A 623 37.86 34.12 27.55
N GLY A 624 38.07 35.43 27.56
CA GLY A 624 39.39 36.02 27.85
C GLY A 624 40.33 36.16 26.62
N SER A 625 39.94 35.66 25.44
CA SER A 625 40.69 35.88 24.20
C SER A 625 40.93 37.38 23.93
N VAL A 626 42.18 37.76 23.66
CA VAL A 626 42.57 39.15 23.37
C VAL A 626 42.66 39.36 21.85
N LEU A 627 41.73 40.14 21.32
CA LEU A 627 41.77 40.63 19.94
C LEU A 627 42.57 41.93 19.91
N LYS A 628 43.75 41.91 19.29
CA LYS A 628 44.57 43.12 19.16
C LYS A 628 44.05 44.08 18.10
N ALA A 629 44.38 45.36 18.26
CA ALA A 629 44.12 46.40 17.28
C ALA A 629 44.62 45.98 15.87
N GLY A 630 43.85 46.32 14.83
CA GLY A 630 44.05 45.90 13.43
C GLY A 630 43.32 44.60 13.03
N THR A 631 42.65 43.91 13.95
CA THR A 631 41.84 42.72 13.60
C THR A 631 40.55 43.14 12.86
N VAL A 632 40.19 42.40 11.80
CA VAL A 632 38.98 42.66 10.98
C VAL A 632 37.92 41.59 11.24
N LEU A 633 36.73 42.03 11.65
CA LEU A 633 35.60 41.15 11.96
C LEU A 633 34.73 40.89 10.71
N THR A 634 34.41 39.63 10.41
CA THR A 634 33.46 39.29 9.31
C THR A 634 32.01 39.11 9.77
N ASN A 635 31.78 39.00 11.08
CA ASN A 635 30.47 38.86 11.73
C ASN A 635 30.42 39.74 13.00
N ASP A 636 29.23 39.96 13.55
CA ASP A 636 29.04 40.62 14.84
C ASP A 636 29.58 39.76 16.00
N ILE A 637 30.25 40.38 16.99
CA ILE A 637 30.78 39.70 18.20
C ILE A 637 30.49 40.56 19.45
N TRP A 638 30.15 39.93 20.58
CA TRP A 638 30.01 40.58 21.89
C TRP A 638 31.35 40.60 22.65
N VAL A 639 31.62 41.73 23.31
CA VAL A 639 32.83 41.93 24.12
C VAL A 639 32.51 42.31 25.56
N THR A 640 33.42 41.97 26.46
CA THR A 640 33.32 42.21 27.90
C THR A 640 33.10 43.71 28.17
N GLY A 641 31.96 44.04 28.75
CA GLY A 641 31.45 45.42 28.86
C GLY A 641 30.11 45.65 28.14
N GLY A 642 29.59 44.66 27.41
CA GLY A 642 28.22 44.67 26.87
C GLY A 642 28.06 45.33 25.50
N ALA A 643 29.15 45.72 24.85
CA ALA A 643 29.13 46.25 23.49
C ALA A 643 29.11 45.13 22.44
N THR A 644 28.33 45.31 21.37
CA THR A 644 28.40 44.48 20.15
C THR A 644 29.29 45.18 19.12
N LEU A 645 30.42 44.58 18.77
CA LEU A 645 31.22 44.99 17.62
C LEU A 645 30.56 44.44 16.35
N LYS A 646 30.32 45.30 15.36
CA LYS A 646 29.62 44.95 14.11
C LYS A 646 30.55 44.30 13.09
N ALA A 647 30.01 43.43 12.25
CA ALA A 647 30.68 42.93 11.05
C ALA A 647 31.26 44.09 10.21
N GLY A 648 32.50 43.94 9.73
CA GLY A 648 33.25 44.98 9.01
C GLY A 648 34.00 45.98 9.90
N THR A 649 33.86 45.92 11.23
CA THR A 649 34.63 46.78 12.14
C THR A 649 36.11 46.35 12.16
N VAL A 650 37.00 47.32 11.99
CA VAL A 650 38.43 47.18 12.30
C VAL A 650 38.66 47.70 13.72
N LEU A 651 39.34 46.92 14.55
CA LEU A 651 39.61 47.27 15.94
C LEU A 651 40.70 48.35 16.04
N ASN A 652 40.36 49.54 16.54
CA ASN A 652 41.31 50.63 16.78
C ASN A 652 42.01 50.56 18.16
N GLY A 653 41.66 49.56 18.97
CA GLY A 653 42.23 49.27 20.28
C GLY A 653 41.93 47.81 20.64
N ASP A 654 42.63 47.28 21.65
CA ASP A 654 42.50 45.88 22.05
C ASP A 654 41.15 45.61 22.73
N ALA A 655 40.55 44.44 22.48
CA ALA A 655 39.25 44.03 23.02
C ALA A 655 39.28 42.59 23.57
N ILE A 656 38.47 42.33 24.60
CA ILE A 656 38.37 41.04 25.31
C ILE A 656 36.94 40.51 25.15
N THR A 657 36.78 39.23 24.80
CA THR A 657 35.47 38.57 24.65
C THR A 657 34.93 38.03 25.97
N SER A 658 33.63 38.20 26.23
CA SER A 658 32.91 37.59 27.36
C SER A 658 32.07 36.41 26.90
N GLY A 659 32.19 35.26 27.59
CA GLY A 659 31.39 34.05 27.32
C GLY A 659 31.54 33.47 25.91
N SER A 660 30.74 32.44 25.63
CA SER A 660 30.67 31.78 24.31
C SER A 660 29.60 32.44 23.43
N ASN A 661 30.00 33.04 22.30
CA ASN A 661 29.15 33.92 21.50
C ASN A 661 28.53 33.23 20.26
N TYR A 662 27.22 33.44 20.04
CA TYR A 662 26.42 32.87 18.95
C TYR A 662 25.46 33.92 18.33
N LEU A 663 25.04 33.73 17.07
CA LEU A 663 24.29 34.72 16.25
C LEU A 663 22.81 34.32 16.01
N ASN A 664 21.91 35.27 15.75
CA ASN A 664 20.45 35.03 15.66
C ASN A 664 19.75 35.55 14.37
N SER A 665 18.49 35.12 14.21
CA SER A 665 17.30 35.72 13.52
C SER A 665 17.42 36.74 12.38
N GLY A 666 18.51 36.74 11.63
CA GLY A 666 18.58 37.23 10.24
C GLY A 666 19.31 36.24 9.32
N MET A 667 19.66 35.06 9.83
CA MET A 667 20.56 34.11 9.19
C MET A 667 19.81 33.17 8.24
N THR A 668 20.05 33.32 6.94
CA THR A 668 19.75 32.27 5.96
C THR A 668 20.68 31.09 6.20
N LEU A 669 20.14 29.91 6.52
CA LEU A 669 20.94 28.68 6.56
C LEU A 669 21.35 28.33 5.12
N LYS A 670 22.66 28.36 4.85
CA LYS A 670 23.23 27.94 3.56
C LYS A 670 23.50 26.44 3.58
N ALA A 671 23.76 25.85 2.41
CA ALA A 671 24.13 24.45 2.29
C ALA A 671 25.26 24.07 3.27
N ASN A 672 25.16 22.87 3.86
CA ASN A 672 26.06 22.33 4.89
C ASN A 672 25.95 22.98 6.29
N SER A 673 24.83 23.65 6.61
CA SER A 673 24.53 24.03 8.00
C SER A 673 24.17 22.78 8.83
N VAL A 674 24.74 22.65 10.04
CA VAL A 674 24.54 21.49 10.94
C VAL A 674 23.74 21.90 12.18
N LEU A 675 22.79 21.05 12.58
CA LEU A 675 21.95 21.22 13.77
C LEU A 675 22.29 20.14 14.80
N ASN A 676 22.27 20.50 16.09
CA ASN A 676 22.63 19.59 17.18
C ASN A 676 21.47 18.66 17.57
N SER A 677 21.79 17.53 18.20
CA SER A 677 20.79 16.63 18.80
C SER A 677 19.89 17.37 19.79
N GLY A 678 18.58 17.09 19.73
CA GLY A 678 17.55 17.80 20.50
C GLY A 678 17.04 19.11 19.85
N SER A 679 17.61 19.55 18.72
CA SER A 679 17.07 20.68 17.96
C SER A 679 15.72 20.33 17.36
N ILE A 680 14.65 21.01 17.77
CA ILE A 680 13.33 20.87 17.15
C ILE A 680 13.31 21.72 15.87
N LEU A 681 13.56 21.08 14.73
CA LEU A 681 13.12 21.59 13.44
C LEU A 681 11.60 21.36 13.33
N SER A 682 10.82 22.25 13.92
CA SER A 682 9.42 22.33 13.54
C SER A 682 9.35 22.81 12.10
N ALA A 683 8.59 22.12 11.26
CA ALA A 683 8.03 22.75 10.09
C ALA A 683 7.06 23.84 10.57
N THR A 684 7.58 25.03 10.84
CA THR A 684 6.84 26.21 10.40
C THR A 684 6.80 26.04 8.89
N ALA A 685 5.67 25.54 8.37
CA ALA A 685 5.41 25.47 6.95
C ALA A 685 5.64 26.88 6.41
N THR A 686 6.80 27.11 5.79
CA THR A 686 7.15 28.43 5.28
C THR A 686 6.18 28.71 4.17
N SER A 687 5.27 29.65 4.44
CA SER A 687 4.17 30.04 3.57
C SER A 687 4.69 30.79 2.33
N SER A 688 5.46 30.09 1.50
CA SER A 688 5.51 30.35 0.07
C SER A 688 4.13 30.03 -0.50
N SER A 689 3.71 30.76 -1.54
CA SER A 689 2.35 30.72 -2.08
C SER A 689 2.09 29.49 -2.96
N GLY A 690 2.34 28.30 -2.42
CA GLY A 690 2.26 27.01 -3.09
C GLY A 690 2.48 25.82 -2.16
N ALA A 691 2.16 25.96 -0.87
CA ALA A 691 2.16 24.82 0.05
C ALA A 691 1.03 23.86 -0.33
N THR A 692 1.35 22.58 -0.52
CA THR A 692 0.36 21.50 -0.57
C THR A 692 -0.16 21.30 0.84
N ALA A 693 -1.48 21.36 1.04
CA ALA A 693 -2.08 21.07 2.34
C ALA A 693 -2.26 19.56 2.47
N THR A 694 -1.49 18.93 3.35
CA THR A 694 -1.60 17.50 3.61
C THR A 694 -2.88 17.18 4.39
N THR A 695 -3.52 16.08 4.00
CA THR A 695 -4.77 15.62 4.61
C THR A 695 -4.57 14.29 5.33
N ALA A 696 -5.10 14.22 6.55
CA ALA A 696 -5.07 13.03 7.39
C ALA A 696 -6.47 12.42 7.47
N LEU A 697 -6.56 11.12 7.16
CA LEU A 697 -7.73 10.30 7.42
C LEU A 697 -7.62 9.70 8.83
N SER A 698 -8.63 9.91 9.67
CA SER A 698 -8.72 9.27 10.99
C SER A 698 -8.93 7.76 10.89
N ASP A 699 -8.68 7.03 11.98
CA ASP A 699 -8.99 5.61 12.10
C ASP A 699 -10.39 5.28 11.58
N VAL A 700 -10.43 4.45 10.54
CA VAL A 700 -11.65 4.12 9.80
C VAL A 700 -12.55 3.21 10.64
N GLN A 701 -13.67 3.77 11.11
CA GLN A 701 -14.69 3.03 11.84
C GLN A 701 -15.48 2.14 10.89
N LYS A 702 -15.94 0.99 11.38
CA LYS A 702 -16.71 0.00 10.61
C LYS A 702 -17.95 -0.40 11.42
N PHE A 703 -19.12 -0.20 10.82
CA PHE A 703 -20.43 -0.51 11.37
C PHE A 703 -21.13 -1.56 10.52
N LYS A 704 -22.20 -2.13 11.08
CA LYS A 704 -23.13 -3.10 10.46
C LYS A 704 -24.52 -2.86 11.05
N MET A 705 -25.56 -3.50 10.50
CA MET A 705 -26.94 -3.30 10.96
C MET A 705 -27.11 -3.54 12.47
N SER A 706 -26.42 -4.53 13.06
CA SER A 706 -26.46 -4.80 14.51
C SER A 706 -25.89 -3.67 15.40
N ASP A 707 -25.18 -2.71 14.83
CA ASP A 707 -24.43 -1.67 15.57
C ASP A 707 -25.13 -0.30 15.52
N ILE A 708 -26.43 -0.29 15.15
CA ILE A 708 -27.26 0.91 15.12
C ILE A 708 -27.50 1.44 16.54
N ASP A 709 -27.05 2.66 16.80
CA ASP A 709 -27.35 3.44 18.01
C ASP A 709 -27.98 4.79 17.62
N LEU A 710 -29.24 4.98 18.03
CA LEU A 710 -30.06 6.16 17.81
C LEU A 710 -30.09 7.11 19.02
N THR A 711 -29.38 6.82 20.11
CA THR A 711 -29.41 7.66 21.34
C THR A 711 -28.86 9.07 21.11
N THR A 712 -27.98 9.23 20.11
CA THR A 712 -27.44 10.52 19.66
C THR A 712 -27.96 10.88 18.28
N GLN A 713 -28.05 12.18 17.98
CA GLN A 713 -28.45 12.66 16.65
C GLN A 713 -27.46 12.22 15.56
N GLU A 714 -26.15 12.23 15.88
CA GLU A 714 -25.11 11.77 14.97
C GLU A 714 -25.20 10.25 14.72
N GLY A 715 -25.41 9.46 15.79
CA GLY A 715 -25.67 8.02 15.67
C GLY A 715 -26.89 7.72 14.80
N ALA A 716 -27.96 8.49 14.95
CA ALA A 716 -29.15 8.38 14.10
C ALA A 716 -28.87 8.70 12.62
N GLN A 717 -28.01 9.68 12.31
CA GLN A 717 -27.57 9.96 10.93
C GLN A 717 -26.72 8.82 10.35
N VAL A 718 -25.82 8.24 11.15
CA VAL A 718 -25.04 7.05 10.76
C VAL A 718 -25.97 5.85 10.52
N ALA A 719 -26.98 5.65 11.37
CA ALA A 719 -27.95 4.56 11.25
C ALA A 719 -28.78 4.61 9.95
N ILE A 720 -29.13 5.81 9.45
CA ILE A 720 -29.76 5.97 8.12
C ILE A 720 -28.83 5.41 7.03
N SER A 721 -27.53 5.73 7.10
CA SER A 721 -26.53 5.27 6.14
C SER A 721 -26.26 3.75 6.23
N ILE A 722 -26.32 3.18 7.44
CA ILE A 722 -26.26 1.73 7.69
C ILE A 722 -27.48 1.05 7.04
N ALA A 723 -28.69 1.58 7.26
CA ALA A 723 -29.92 1.04 6.70
C ALA A 723 -29.95 1.15 5.16
N ASP A 724 -29.45 2.24 4.58
CA ASP A 724 -29.30 2.38 3.12
C ASP A 724 -28.30 1.37 2.54
N SER A 725 -27.18 1.11 3.23
CA SER A 725 -26.29 0.03 2.83
C SER A 725 -26.93 -1.36 2.99
N ALA A 726 -27.78 -1.56 3.99
CA ALA A 726 -28.48 -2.82 4.22
C ALA A 726 -29.51 -3.09 3.11
N LEU A 727 -30.33 -2.09 2.75
CA LEU A 727 -31.25 -2.16 1.60
C LEU A 727 -30.50 -2.51 0.32
N LYS A 728 -29.40 -1.81 0.00
CA LYS A 728 -28.57 -2.11 -1.17
C LYS A 728 -27.96 -3.53 -1.14
N ASN A 729 -27.70 -4.11 0.03
CA ASN A 729 -27.28 -5.51 0.15
C ASN A 729 -28.44 -6.48 -0.11
N LEU A 730 -29.61 -6.23 0.48
CA LEU A 730 -30.81 -7.06 0.30
C LEU A 730 -31.33 -7.01 -1.15
N ASP A 731 -31.38 -5.83 -1.76
CA ASP A 731 -31.76 -5.63 -3.17
C ASP A 731 -30.82 -6.39 -4.12
N LYS A 732 -29.53 -6.47 -3.80
CA LYS A 732 -28.59 -7.30 -4.58
C LYS A 732 -28.95 -8.79 -4.46
N ILE A 733 -29.17 -9.29 -3.24
CA ILE A 733 -29.57 -10.70 -3.03
C ILE A 733 -30.89 -10.99 -3.76
N ARG A 734 -31.86 -10.07 -3.71
CA ARG A 734 -33.14 -10.15 -4.41
C ARG A 734 -32.98 -10.18 -5.93
N SER A 735 -32.11 -9.33 -6.47
CA SER A 735 -31.77 -9.30 -7.91
C SER A 735 -31.08 -10.59 -8.37
N ASP A 736 -30.13 -11.12 -7.59
CA ASP A 736 -29.46 -12.39 -7.87
C ASP A 736 -30.48 -13.55 -7.88
N LEU A 737 -31.43 -13.58 -6.93
CA LEU A 737 -32.54 -14.54 -6.90
C LEU A 737 -33.48 -14.42 -8.10
N GLY A 738 -33.87 -13.20 -8.48
CA GLY A 738 -34.71 -12.95 -9.66
C GLY A 738 -34.05 -13.43 -10.96
N SER A 739 -32.72 -13.25 -11.08
CA SER A 739 -31.92 -13.81 -12.18
C SER A 739 -31.98 -15.35 -12.22
N VAL A 740 -31.81 -16.01 -11.07
CA VAL A 740 -31.93 -17.47 -10.93
C VAL A 740 -33.35 -17.95 -11.29
N GLN A 741 -34.40 -17.27 -10.84
CA GLN A 741 -35.79 -17.62 -11.17
C GLN A 741 -36.04 -17.53 -12.69
N ASN A 742 -35.54 -16.48 -13.34
CA ASN A 742 -35.62 -16.33 -14.80
C ASN A 742 -34.86 -17.43 -15.54
N GLN A 743 -33.65 -17.77 -15.06
CA GLN A 743 -32.85 -18.87 -15.61
C GLN A 743 -33.59 -20.21 -15.48
N LEU A 744 -34.09 -20.55 -14.29
CA LEU A 744 -34.85 -21.79 -14.06
C LEU A 744 -36.12 -21.86 -14.92
N THR A 745 -36.84 -20.74 -15.08
CA THR A 745 -38.05 -20.66 -15.92
C THR A 745 -37.73 -20.91 -17.40
N SER A 746 -36.66 -20.30 -17.91
CA SER A 746 -36.16 -20.53 -19.27
C SER A 746 -35.69 -21.98 -19.46
N THR A 747 -34.98 -22.53 -18.48
CA THR A 747 -34.56 -23.93 -18.47
C THR A 747 -35.76 -24.88 -18.47
N ILE A 748 -36.78 -24.68 -17.64
CA ILE A 748 -38.02 -25.50 -17.65
C ILE A 748 -38.69 -25.47 -19.02
N SER A 749 -38.77 -24.29 -19.66
CA SER A 749 -39.36 -24.16 -20.99
C SER A 749 -38.58 -24.96 -22.04
N ASN A 750 -37.24 -24.85 -22.03
CA ASN A 750 -36.36 -25.61 -22.92
C ASN A 750 -36.43 -27.13 -22.67
N LEU A 751 -36.36 -27.56 -21.42
CA LEU A 751 -36.49 -28.97 -21.03
C LEU A 751 -37.86 -29.54 -21.41
N SER A 752 -38.93 -28.74 -21.31
CA SER A 752 -40.29 -29.17 -21.68
C SER A 752 -40.41 -29.42 -23.18
N VAL A 753 -39.90 -28.51 -24.01
CA VAL A 753 -39.82 -28.71 -25.47
C VAL A 753 -38.94 -29.92 -25.80
N THR A 754 -37.77 -30.03 -25.19
CA THR A 754 -36.85 -31.16 -25.39
C THR A 754 -37.50 -32.49 -24.98
N ARG A 755 -38.22 -32.53 -23.85
CA ARG A 755 -38.95 -33.73 -23.40
C ARG A 755 -40.05 -34.12 -24.39
N VAL A 756 -40.83 -33.16 -24.89
CA VAL A 756 -41.86 -33.43 -25.91
C VAL A 756 -41.21 -33.99 -27.19
N ASN A 757 -40.10 -33.42 -27.66
CA ASN A 757 -39.40 -33.90 -28.85
C ASN A 757 -38.80 -35.30 -28.66
N VAL A 758 -38.19 -35.58 -27.50
CA VAL A 758 -37.62 -36.90 -27.16
C VAL A 758 -38.72 -37.95 -27.00
N THR A 759 -39.84 -37.61 -26.36
CA THR A 759 -41.01 -38.51 -26.27
C THR A 759 -41.66 -38.76 -27.63
N ALA A 760 -41.76 -37.75 -28.50
CA ALA A 760 -42.26 -37.93 -29.86
C ALA A 760 -41.32 -38.81 -30.71
N ALA A 761 -40.00 -38.70 -30.53
CA ALA A 761 -39.03 -39.57 -31.16
C ALA A 761 -39.10 -41.02 -30.64
N GLU A 762 -39.31 -41.22 -29.33
CA GLU A 762 -39.53 -42.56 -28.75
C GLU A 762 -40.82 -43.20 -29.28
N SER A 763 -41.93 -42.45 -29.26
CA SER A 763 -43.22 -42.83 -29.84
C SER A 763 -43.10 -43.22 -31.31
N SER A 764 -42.43 -42.42 -32.15
CA SER A 764 -42.22 -42.74 -33.58
C SER A 764 -41.39 -44.01 -33.83
N ILE A 765 -40.63 -44.49 -32.83
CA ILE A 765 -39.87 -45.74 -32.92
C ILE A 765 -40.70 -46.91 -32.37
N ARG A 766 -41.38 -46.70 -31.25
CA ARG A 766 -41.98 -47.77 -30.45
C ARG A 766 -43.46 -48.00 -30.71
N ASP A 767 -44.23 -46.97 -31.02
CA ASP A 767 -45.68 -47.06 -31.18
C ASP A 767 -46.07 -47.71 -32.51
N VAL A 768 -47.27 -48.29 -32.56
CA VAL A 768 -47.82 -48.92 -33.77
C VAL A 768 -48.74 -47.96 -34.52
N ASP A 769 -48.65 -47.93 -35.86
CA ASP A 769 -49.74 -47.38 -36.66
C ASP A 769 -50.93 -48.34 -36.57
N PHE A 770 -51.92 -47.94 -35.79
CA PHE A 770 -53.10 -48.76 -35.53
C PHE A 770 -53.90 -49.06 -36.80
N ALA A 771 -53.91 -48.16 -37.80
CA ALA A 771 -54.63 -48.37 -39.04
C ALA A 771 -53.90 -49.38 -39.95
N GLU A 772 -52.57 -49.27 -40.07
CA GLU A 772 -51.78 -50.22 -40.83
C GLU A 772 -51.79 -51.62 -40.19
N GLU A 773 -51.55 -51.72 -38.87
CA GLU A 773 -51.50 -53.01 -38.19
C GLU A 773 -52.89 -53.67 -38.09
N SER A 774 -53.99 -52.89 -37.99
CA SER A 774 -55.37 -53.44 -38.10
C SER A 774 -55.66 -54.03 -39.48
N SER A 775 -55.14 -53.41 -40.55
CA SER A 775 -55.23 -53.94 -41.91
C SER A 775 -54.42 -55.23 -42.07
N ASN A 776 -53.20 -55.26 -41.54
CA ASN A 776 -52.35 -56.45 -41.54
C ASN A 776 -52.95 -57.59 -40.70
N PHE A 777 -53.49 -57.31 -39.51
CA PHE A 777 -54.23 -58.28 -38.70
C PHE A 777 -55.40 -58.89 -39.47
N SER A 778 -56.25 -58.05 -40.09
CA SER A 778 -57.40 -58.50 -40.88
C SER A 778 -56.98 -59.38 -42.06
N LYS A 779 -55.91 -58.99 -42.76
CA LYS A 779 -55.30 -59.76 -43.86
C LYS A 779 -54.76 -61.11 -43.37
N MET A 780 -54.06 -61.14 -42.24
CA MET A 780 -53.53 -62.39 -41.66
C MET A 780 -54.67 -63.30 -41.20
N GLN A 781 -55.76 -62.77 -40.63
CA GLN A 781 -56.93 -63.53 -40.22
C GLN A 781 -57.58 -64.24 -41.42
N ILE A 782 -57.76 -63.52 -42.53
CA ILE A 782 -58.24 -64.09 -43.81
C ILE A 782 -57.27 -65.15 -44.34
N LEU A 783 -55.95 -64.93 -44.25
CA LEU A 783 -54.94 -65.88 -44.71
C LEU A 783 -54.87 -67.16 -43.85
N VAL A 784 -55.07 -67.08 -42.53
CA VAL A 784 -55.17 -68.26 -41.65
C VAL A 784 -56.42 -69.07 -42.00
N GLN A 785 -57.58 -68.42 -42.18
CA GLN A 785 -58.81 -69.07 -42.64
C GLN A 785 -58.59 -69.77 -44.00
N ALA A 786 -58.05 -69.05 -44.99
CA ALA A 786 -57.76 -69.60 -46.32
C ALA A 786 -56.73 -70.74 -46.29
N SER A 787 -55.72 -70.68 -45.42
CA SER A 787 -54.72 -71.75 -45.26
C SER A 787 -55.33 -73.01 -44.63
N SER A 788 -56.25 -72.86 -43.69
CA SER A 788 -57.03 -73.95 -43.10
C SER A 788 -57.90 -74.64 -44.17
N PHE A 789 -58.63 -73.86 -44.98
CA PHE A 789 -59.39 -74.39 -46.12
C PHE A 789 -58.49 -75.08 -47.16
N ALA A 790 -57.33 -74.52 -47.50
CA ALA A 790 -56.37 -75.12 -48.43
C ALA A 790 -55.74 -76.42 -47.89
N MET A 791 -55.49 -76.51 -46.58
CA MET A 791 -55.04 -77.74 -45.92
C MET A 791 -56.14 -78.80 -45.92
N ALA A 792 -57.39 -78.44 -45.63
CA ALA A 792 -58.54 -79.34 -45.73
C ALA A 792 -58.72 -79.87 -47.16
N GLN A 793 -58.66 -78.98 -48.17
CA GLN A 793 -58.75 -79.34 -49.59
C GLN A 793 -57.59 -80.22 -50.05
N SER A 794 -56.36 -79.94 -49.64
CA SER A 794 -55.18 -80.75 -49.97
C SER A 794 -55.17 -82.12 -49.29
N ASN A 795 -55.86 -82.27 -48.15
CA ASN A 795 -56.09 -83.56 -47.52
C ASN A 795 -57.26 -84.31 -48.18
N ALA A 796 -58.31 -83.60 -48.62
CA ALA A 796 -59.41 -84.19 -49.38
C ALA A 796 -58.93 -84.77 -50.71
N SER A 797 -58.15 -84.02 -51.51
CA SER A 797 -57.61 -84.52 -52.79
C SER A 797 -56.67 -85.71 -52.60
N GLY A 798 -55.83 -85.71 -51.56
CA GLY A 798 -55.00 -86.86 -51.20
C GLY A 798 -55.82 -88.12 -50.84
N LYS A 799 -56.92 -87.95 -50.10
CA LYS A 799 -57.87 -89.03 -49.79
C LYS A 799 -58.64 -89.51 -51.03
N SER A 800 -59.06 -88.62 -51.92
CA SER A 800 -59.73 -89.00 -53.18
C SER A 800 -58.81 -89.83 -54.08
N VAL A 801 -57.52 -89.48 -54.20
CA VAL A 801 -56.55 -90.29 -54.96
C VAL A 801 -56.28 -91.63 -54.29
N LEU A 802 -56.21 -91.69 -52.95
CA LEU A 802 -56.07 -92.96 -52.23
C LEU A 802 -57.32 -93.86 -52.41
N SER A 803 -58.51 -93.26 -52.39
CA SER A 803 -59.78 -93.95 -52.66
C SER A 803 -59.92 -94.46 -54.10
N LEU A 804 -59.21 -93.85 -55.06
CA LEU A 804 -59.15 -94.28 -56.47
C LEU A 804 -58.04 -95.32 -56.75
N LEU A 805 -57.23 -95.67 -55.74
CA LEU A 805 -56.24 -96.76 -55.79
C LEU A 805 -56.61 -97.96 -54.88
N GLN A 806 -57.68 -97.84 -54.09
CA GLN A 806 -58.18 -98.88 -53.18
C GLN A 806 -59.53 -99.48 -53.62
N GLY A 807 -60.11 -98.97 -54.71
CA GLY A 807 -61.18 -99.60 -55.48
C GLY A 807 -60.68 -99.95 -56.88
#